data_AF-A0A672Y755-F1
#
_entry.id   AF-A0A672Y755-F1
#
_cell.length_a   1.000
_cell.length_b   1.000
_cell.length_c   1.000
_cell.angle_alpha   90.00
_cell.angle_beta   90.00
_cell.angle_gamma   90.00
#
_symmetry.space_group_name_H-M   'P 1'
#
loop_
_entity.id
_entity.type
_entity.pdbx_description
1 polymer ?
#
loop_
_entity_poly.entity_id
_entity_poly.type
_entity_poly.pdbx_seq_one_letter_code
_entity_poly.pdbx_strand_id
1 'polypeptide(L)'
;MFSLHLYSVLVGAPQAAGQGLMRGSRPGALFRCPITPEEYDCERVDIDGEESKDNQWLGVTVKSQGIGGKVVTCAHLYELRQRVNQASETRDPIGRCYVLSEDLTERDDLDGGEWKFCEGRPQGHEQFGFCQQGLSVSFTPDNNFILFGAPGTYNWKGLLFMASPIEDALLYKTLEPSNRPTPFEDVAHNSYLGFSVDSAMGIVSLGELTFVAGAPRANHTGAVVLLRKDNVYRLVPQHIFWGEELASSFGYSVATTDLNKDGWTDLIVGAPNFFDRKAEIGGAVYVYLNPFGHWDDQARPIRLNGTYDSMFGMTVSNIGDVDQDGYGDIAVGAPFDGDGKVFIYRGSDAGIETKPAQVLDGRDFDVKRFGYSISGGLDIDSNQYPDVAVGSLNDSVVLFRSRPVIHVGRKISIDPQNIDLGQHNCKGRDGIKQLLHVFLVYPLKVNFLREGCGSDKICQSNLKLSYQFGTRPVNSDLFTPLPKDEDGVQVFSLSDQRVVVLEITVTNMPSDPLYPEEDGDDAHAAQLLITLPNTLSYAGLRIPPQNGSQVECDLGNPLKRNAKLKFSINLSTSNITIETTELTADLLLSTISEQSDLDPVTAFAKVVIELPLSVSGLARPHQLFFSGTVRGESAMTSLEDIGSPVDFEFVVSNRGQAVQTLGSAFLNIMWPYELSNGKWLLYPASLKFEGHPDTQCTPTGALNPLKLQSSSPAHHVVSEGKLMQLQRKDSTCISLCLWLPQRDDCLLGSARCVLFQCPLHSFSGQAVLKINARLWNSSFIEEFAAVSALELLVRANITVKSSIKHLLLKDAAVPVMIYPEPGLADQYWIPWWIILIAILAGILLLTLLVCLLWKCGFFRRAHYKDKLPQYHAVKIPREDRPQFQTEKSGVVHKKEWATHWSDGTL
;
A
#
# COMPACT_ATOMS: atom_id res chain seq x y z
N MET A 1 -36.17 7.80 47.37
CA MET A 1 -34.99 6.95 47.58
C MET A 1 -33.97 7.42 46.57
N PHE A 2 -33.04 8.31 46.95
CA PHE A 2 -32.05 8.88 46.04
C PHE A 2 -30.92 7.87 45.90
N SER A 3 -30.79 7.23 44.74
CA SER A 3 -29.64 6.39 44.42
C SER A 3 -28.53 7.30 43.88
N LEU A 4 -27.58 7.67 44.72
CA LEU A 4 -26.33 8.28 44.27
C LEU A 4 -25.58 7.20 43.47
N HIS A 5 -25.54 7.35 42.14
CA HIS A 5 -24.75 6.47 41.30
C HIS A 5 -23.27 6.83 41.54
N LEU A 6 -22.55 5.98 42.28
CA LEU A 6 -21.13 6.14 42.57
C LEU A 6 -20.32 5.57 41.40
N TYR A 7 -19.90 6.44 40.49
CA TYR A 7 -18.96 6.08 39.43
C TYR A 7 -17.56 5.83 40.02
N SER A 8 -16.78 4.95 39.38
CA SER A 8 -15.41 4.66 39.78
C SER A 8 -14.57 4.28 38.56
N VAL A 9 -13.30 4.63 38.59
CA VAL A 9 -12.32 4.19 37.60
C VAL A 9 -11.67 2.90 38.10
N LEU A 10 -11.61 1.88 37.25
CA LEU A 10 -10.96 0.61 37.58
C LEU A 10 -9.55 0.60 37.00
N VAL A 11 -8.56 0.35 37.86
CA VAL A 11 -7.14 0.42 37.49
C VAL A 11 -6.48 -0.91 37.75
N GLY A 12 -5.97 -1.53 36.69
CA GLY A 12 -5.17 -2.74 36.78
C GLY A 12 -3.71 -2.41 37.11
N ALA A 13 -3.16 -3.09 38.12
CA ALA A 13 -1.80 -2.90 38.58
C ALA A 13 -1.04 -4.25 38.60
N PRO A 14 -0.57 -4.75 37.44
CA PRO A 14 -0.03 -6.11 37.30
C PRO A 14 1.19 -6.42 38.17
N GLN A 15 1.94 -5.41 38.63
CA GLN A 15 3.12 -5.60 39.49
C GLN A 15 2.91 -5.11 40.93
N ALA A 16 1.66 -4.85 41.33
CA ALA A 16 1.34 -4.47 42.70
C ALA A 16 1.81 -5.52 43.69
N ALA A 17 2.34 -5.04 44.83
CA ALA A 17 2.81 -5.91 45.91
C ALA A 17 1.66 -6.74 46.51
N GLY A 18 1.97 -7.95 46.95
CA GLY A 18 1.04 -8.80 47.68
C GLY A 18 0.77 -8.27 49.10
N GLN A 19 -0.37 -8.67 49.67
CA GLN A 19 -0.73 -8.38 51.07
C GLN A 19 -0.61 -9.65 51.93
N GLY A 20 -0.61 -9.49 53.26
CA GLY A 20 -0.56 -10.60 54.21
C GLY A 20 0.67 -11.51 54.03
N LEU A 21 0.42 -12.81 53.83
CA LEU A 21 1.43 -13.85 53.61
C LEU A 21 2.24 -13.65 52.32
N MET A 22 1.75 -12.83 51.37
CA MET A 22 2.36 -12.58 50.06
C MET A 22 3.11 -11.24 49.99
N ARG A 23 3.43 -10.60 51.13
CA ARG A 23 4.18 -9.32 51.15
C ARG A 23 5.55 -9.35 50.47
N GLY A 24 6.15 -10.53 50.31
CA GLY A 24 7.42 -10.71 49.60
C GLY A 24 7.30 -10.92 48.09
N SER A 25 6.07 -10.95 47.55
CA SER A 25 5.78 -11.34 46.18
C SER A 25 5.03 -10.23 45.41
N ARG A 26 4.94 -10.34 44.08
CA ARG A 26 4.27 -9.35 43.21
C ARG A 26 3.17 -10.02 42.37
N PRO A 27 2.01 -10.34 42.98
CA PRO A 27 0.93 -11.03 42.29
C PRO A 27 0.09 -10.12 41.36
N GLY A 28 0.22 -8.80 41.47
CA GLY A 28 -0.67 -7.85 40.80
C GLY A 28 -1.98 -7.63 41.57
N ALA A 29 -2.79 -6.68 41.11
CA ALA A 29 -4.02 -6.25 41.75
C ALA A 29 -4.97 -5.53 40.79
N LEU A 30 -6.24 -5.46 41.19
CA LEU A 30 -7.22 -4.52 40.68
C LEU A 30 -7.50 -3.46 41.74
N PHE A 31 -7.56 -2.20 41.34
CA PHE A 31 -7.93 -1.07 42.19
C PHE A 31 -9.23 -0.42 41.69
N ARG A 32 -10.05 0.03 42.63
CA ARG A 32 -11.22 0.87 42.40
C ARG A 32 -10.92 2.27 42.91
N CYS A 33 -10.85 3.23 42.01
CA CYS A 33 -10.61 4.64 42.32
C CYS A 33 -11.94 5.40 42.27
N PRO A 34 -12.45 5.93 43.39
CA PRO A 34 -13.61 6.80 43.36
C PRO A 34 -13.26 8.13 42.68
N ILE A 35 -14.25 8.82 42.13
CA ILE A 35 -14.04 10.09 41.43
C ILE A 35 -14.14 11.21 42.46
N THR A 36 -13.03 11.44 43.15
CA THR A 36 -12.90 12.52 44.11
C THR A 36 -11.70 13.39 43.74
N PRO A 37 -11.57 14.59 44.30
CA PRO A 37 -10.38 15.41 44.13
C PRO A 37 -9.15 14.90 44.91
N GLU A 38 -9.24 13.78 45.65
CA GLU A 38 -8.12 13.19 46.39
C GLU A 38 -7.25 12.32 45.47
N GLU A 39 -5.92 12.43 45.57
CA GLU A 39 -4.98 11.76 44.64
C GLU A 39 -4.66 10.30 45.00
N TYR A 40 -5.06 9.81 46.18
CA TYR A 40 -4.62 8.51 46.72
C TYR A 40 -5.74 7.72 47.45
N ASP A 41 -6.97 7.88 47.01
CA ASP A 41 -8.15 7.24 47.59
C ASP A 41 -8.57 5.93 46.86
N CYS A 42 -7.74 5.44 45.94
CA CYS A 42 -7.95 4.16 45.27
C CYS A 42 -7.88 2.99 46.26
N GLU A 43 -8.94 2.17 46.28
CA GLU A 43 -9.05 0.99 47.14
C GLU A 43 -8.71 -0.27 46.36
N ARG A 44 -7.98 -1.19 46.99
CA ARG A 44 -7.68 -2.50 46.38
C ARG A 44 -8.93 -3.38 46.43
N VAL A 45 -9.30 -3.96 45.29
CA VAL A 45 -10.36 -4.96 45.20
C VAL A 45 -9.83 -6.30 45.69
N ASP A 46 -10.58 -6.94 46.58
CA ASP A 46 -10.21 -8.24 47.13
C ASP A 46 -10.63 -9.36 46.17
N ILE A 47 -9.64 -10.05 45.60
CA ILE A 47 -9.79 -11.13 44.61
C ILE A 47 -8.96 -12.31 45.13
N ASP A 48 -9.53 -13.00 46.11
CA ASP A 48 -8.79 -13.89 46.99
C ASP A 48 -8.66 -15.33 46.46
N GLY A 49 -7.79 -16.14 47.07
CA GLY A 49 -7.54 -17.53 46.68
C GLY A 49 -6.19 -18.04 47.19
N GLU A 50 -6.15 -19.27 47.69
CA GLU A 50 -5.04 -19.83 48.50
C GLU A 50 -3.81 -20.32 47.70
N GLU A 51 -3.77 -20.09 46.38
CA GLU A 51 -2.71 -20.62 45.49
C GLU A 51 -1.47 -19.70 45.37
N SER A 52 -0.36 -20.25 44.85
CA SER A 52 0.90 -19.52 44.60
C SER A 52 0.73 -18.49 43.48
N LYS A 53 0.40 -17.24 43.84
CA LYS A 53 0.08 -16.14 42.92
C LYS A 53 1.27 -15.26 42.49
N ASP A 54 2.52 -15.60 42.82
CA ASP A 54 3.65 -14.70 42.52
C ASP A 54 3.86 -14.50 41.01
N ASN A 55 4.12 -13.24 40.61
CA ASN A 55 4.38 -12.80 39.24
C ASN A 55 3.32 -13.21 38.18
N GLN A 56 2.07 -13.45 38.58
CA GLN A 56 0.97 -13.81 37.67
C GLN A 56 0.44 -12.62 36.82
N TRP A 57 0.75 -11.39 37.23
CA TRP A 57 0.31 -10.14 36.61
C TRP A 57 -1.22 -9.93 36.61
N LEU A 58 -1.86 -10.08 37.79
CA LEU A 58 -3.28 -9.77 37.95
C LEU A 58 -3.54 -8.28 37.72
N GLY A 59 -4.51 -7.96 36.87
CA GLY A 59 -4.78 -6.59 36.44
C GLY A 59 -4.00 -6.18 35.19
N VAL A 60 -3.36 -7.12 34.48
CA VAL A 60 -2.76 -6.81 33.16
C VAL A 60 -3.81 -6.29 32.18
N THR A 61 -5.02 -6.82 32.28
CA THR A 61 -6.16 -6.49 31.44
C THR A 61 -7.37 -6.33 32.34
N VAL A 62 -8.08 -5.22 32.14
CA VAL A 62 -9.32 -4.88 32.85
C VAL A 62 -10.30 -4.36 31.81
N LYS A 63 -11.52 -4.91 31.80
CA LYS A 63 -12.62 -4.46 30.96
C LYS A 63 -13.92 -4.43 31.76
N SER A 64 -14.81 -3.50 31.43
CA SER A 64 -16.14 -3.36 32.04
C SER A 64 -17.19 -3.34 30.94
N GLN A 65 -18.37 -3.90 31.22
CA GLN A 65 -19.57 -3.76 30.39
C GLN A 65 -20.24 -2.38 30.53
N GLY A 66 -19.68 -1.49 31.35
CA GLY A 66 -20.28 -0.20 31.68
C GLY A 66 -21.13 -0.25 32.95
N ILE A 67 -22.00 0.74 33.10
CA ILE A 67 -22.77 0.99 34.33
C ILE A 67 -23.67 -0.21 34.65
N GLY A 68 -23.52 -0.77 35.85
CA GLY A 68 -24.34 -1.90 36.32
C GLY A 68 -24.05 -3.23 35.62
N GLY A 69 -23.00 -3.30 34.81
CA GLY A 69 -22.56 -4.52 34.14
C GLY A 69 -21.41 -5.22 34.88
N LYS A 70 -20.98 -6.36 34.33
CA LYS A 70 -19.86 -7.15 34.86
C LYS A 70 -18.50 -6.53 34.52
N VAL A 71 -17.49 -6.94 35.28
CA VAL A 71 -16.10 -6.53 35.11
C VAL A 71 -15.25 -7.77 34.91
N VAL A 72 -14.32 -7.76 33.96
CA VAL A 72 -13.30 -8.79 33.83
C VAL A 72 -11.93 -8.24 34.16
N THR A 73 -11.17 -9.01 34.95
CA THR A 73 -9.74 -8.79 35.13
C THR A 73 -8.96 -10.10 34.99
N CYS A 74 -7.77 -10.04 34.41
CA CYS A 74 -6.98 -11.23 34.10
C CYS A 74 -5.56 -11.18 34.66
N ALA A 75 -4.96 -12.37 34.77
CA ALA A 75 -3.59 -12.65 35.17
C ALA A 75 -2.96 -13.62 34.15
N HIS A 76 -2.51 -13.08 33.02
CA HIS A 76 -2.04 -13.88 31.88
C HIS A 76 -0.74 -14.68 32.12
N LEU A 77 0.03 -14.36 33.17
CA LEU A 77 1.24 -15.11 33.57
C LEU A 77 0.99 -16.06 34.75
N TYR A 78 -0.27 -16.30 35.10
CA TYR A 78 -0.60 -17.30 36.11
C TYR A 78 -0.02 -18.67 35.71
N GLU A 79 0.79 -19.22 36.61
CA GLU A 79 1.46 -20.51 36.44
C GLU A 79 0.68 -21.63 37.12
N LEU A 80 0.27 -22.63 36.34
CA LEU A 80 -0.20 -23.89 36.88
C LEU A 80 1.03 -24.74 37.26
N ARG A 81 1.18 -25.01 38.57
CA ARG A 81 2.26 -25.87 39.08
C ARG A 81 1.73 -27.27 39.36
N GLN A 82 2.36 -28.28 38.79
CA GLN A 82 2.04 -29.68 39.07
C GLN A 82 3.22 -30.38 39.70
N ARG A 83 2.93 -31.35 40.59
CA ARG A 83 3.96 -32.15 41.29
C ARG A 83 4.96 -31.29 42.06
N VAL A 84 4.46 -30.27 42.76
CA VAL A 84 5.25 -29.31 43.55
C VAL A 84 6.18 -30.05 44.52
N ASN A 85 7.44 -29.62 44.60
CA ASN A 85 8.50 -30.23 45.42
C ASN A 85 8.95 -31.64 44.96
N GLN A 86 8.64 -32.02 43.72
CA GLN A 86 9.17 -33.24 43.09
C GLN A 86 10.13 -32.89 41.96
N ALA A 87 11.06 -33.80 41.62
CA ALA A 87 12.00 -33.58 40.52
C ALA A 87 11.33 -33.44 39.13
N SER A 88 10.06 -33.86 39.02
CA SER A 88 9.22 -33.77 37.82
C SER A 88 8.20 -32.64 37.87
N GLU A 89 8.46 -31.62 38.70
CA GLU A 89 7.62 -30.43 38.80
C GLU A 89 7.58 -29.68 37.45
N THR A 90 6.37 -29.37 36.99
CA THR A 90 6.14 -28.55 35.79
C THR A 90 5.50 -27.23 36.17
N ARG A 91 5.79 -26.18 35.39
CA ARG A 91 5.27 -24.83 35.58
C ARG A 91 4.80 -24.31 34.24
N ASP A 92 3.49 -24.30 34.04
CA ASP A 92 2.85 -23.96 32.78
C ASP A 92 2.16 -22.58 32.91
N PRO A 93 2.62 -21.52 32.24
CA PRO A 93 1.98 -20.20 32.27
C PRO A 93 0.70 -20.22 31.42
N ILE A 94 -0.36 -20.80 31.99
CA ILE A 94 -1.65 -20.96 31.31
C ILE A 94 -2.47 -19.66 31.29
N GLY A 95 -2.31 -18.80 32.30
CA GLY A 95 -3.15 -17.61 32.50
C GLY A 95 -4.50 -17.91 33.16
N ARG A 96 -5.14 -16.89 33.72
CA ARG A 96 -6.50 -16.98 34.30
C ARG A 96 -7.23 -15.63 34.29
N CYS A 97 -8.55 -15.66 34.41
CA CYS A 97 -9.37 -14.45 34.51
C CYS A 97 -10.45 -14.59 35.58
N TYR A 98 -10.89 -13.44 36.08
CA TYR A 98 -11.98 -13.28 37.04
C TYR A 98 -13.07 -12.44 36.38
N VAL A 99 -14.32 -12.91 36.40
CA VAL A 99 -15.50 -12.09 36.07
C VAL A 99 -16.16 -11.72 37.39
N LEU A 100 -16.32 -10.43 37.63
CA LEU A 100 -16.88 -9.85 38.85
C LEU A 100 -18.24 -9.20 38.55
N SER A 101 -19.15 -9.22 39.53
CA SER A 101 -20.43 -8.50 39.48
C SER A 101 -20.24 -6.98 39.60
N GLU A 102 -21.33 -6.22 39.53
CA GLU A 102 -21.29 -4.75 39.55
C GLU A 102 -20.68 -4.16 40.83
N ASP A 103 -20.68 -4.91 41.93
CA ASP A 103 -20.09 -4.52 43.22
C ASP A 103 -18.65 -5.01 43.40
N LEU A 104 -18.05 -5.59 42.35
CA LEU A 104 -16.68 -6.13 42.32
C LEU A 104 -16.47 -7.33 43.25
N THR A 105 -17.51 -8.13 43.47
CA THR A 105 -17.44 -9.39 44.22
C THR A 105 -17.76 -10.59 43.33
N GLU A 106 -17.50 -11.80 43.83
CA GLU A 106 -17.93 -13.06 43.23
C GLU A 106 -19.17 -13.53 44.01
N ARG A 107 -20.39 -13.40 43.45
CA ARG A 107 -21.62 -13.68 44.22
C ARG A 107 -22.22 -15.07 43.96
N ASP A 108 -22.05 -15.70 42.79
CA ASP A 108 -22.58 -17.04 42.47
C ASP A 108 -21.83 -17.77 41.33
N ASP A 109 -22.11 -19.07 41.11
CA ASP A 109 -21.61 -19.86 39.96
C ASP A 109 -21.94 -19.19 38.60
N LEU A 110 -23.08 -18.49 38.52
CA LEU A 110 -23.55 -17.68 37.37
C LEU A 110 -22.78 -16.35 37.18
N ASP A 111 -21.96 -15.95 38.16
CA ASP A 111 -21.07 -14.80 37.99
C ASP A 111 -19.81 -15.14 37.21
N GLY A 112 -19.65 -16.41 36.82
CA GLY A 112 -18.50 -16.87 36.06
C GLY A 112 -17.23 -16.56 36.84
N GLY A 113 -17.08 -17.04 38.08
CA GLY A 113 -15.96 -16.67 38.97
C GLY A 113 -14.57 -16.80 38.33
N GLU A 114 -13.86 -17.90 38.60
CA GLU A 114 -12.52 -18.10 38.06
C GLU A 114 -12.56 -18.86 36.71
N TRP A 115 -12.14 -18.21 35.63
CA TRP A 115 -12.05 -18.82 34.30
C TRP A 115 -10.61 -19.26 34.01
N LYS A 116 -10.44 -20.57 33.83
CA LYS A 116 -9.18 -21.23 33.46
C LYS A 116 -9.38 -22.16 32.24
N PHE A 117 -9.73 -21.60 31.07
CA PHE A 117 -9.98 -22.36 29.84
C PHE A 117 -8.86 -23.30 29.43
N CYS A 118 -7.61 -22.95 29.76
CA CYS A 118 -6.42 -23.71 29.40
C CYS A 118 -6.01 -24.77 30.44
N GLU A 119 -6.64 -24.77 31.62
CA GLU A 119 -6.43 -25.80 32.64
C GLU A 119 -7.06 -27.14 32.22
N GLY A 120 -6.45 -28.25 32.65
CA GLY A 120 -6.91 -29.59 32.33
C GLY A 120 -6.71 -30.02 30.87
N ARG A 121 -6.07 -29.17 30.05
CA ARG A 121 -5.74 -29.46 28.65
C ARG A 121 -4.32 -30.02 28.49
N PRO A 122 -4.02 -30.65 27.33
CA PRO A 122 -2.69 -31.15 27.04
C PRO A 122 -1.60 -30.07 27.15
N GLN A 123 -0.52 -30.40 27.87
CA GLN A 123 0.58 -29.50 28.22
C GLN A 123 1.62 -29.37 27.10
N GLY A 124 2.58 -28.48 27.29
CA GLY A 124 3.65 -28.22 26.32
C GLY A 124 3.39 -26.98 25.46
N HIS A 125 4.46 -26.47 24.85
CA HIS A 125 4.39 -25.26 24.02
C HIS A 125 3.65 -25.51 22.69
N GLU A 126 3.62 -26.77 22.24
CA GLU A 126 2.88 -27.25 21.09
C GLU A 126 1.35 -27.28 21.30
N GLN A 127 0.88 -27.14 22.54
CA GLN A 127 -0.52 -27.23 22.94
C GLN A 127 -0.91 -26.06 23.87
N PHE A 128 -1.28 -26.30 25.13
CA PHE A 128 -1.84 -25.29 26.04
C PHE A 128 -0.92 -24.88 27.19
N GLY A 129 0.28 -25.46 27.30
CA GLY A 129 1.19 -25.18 28.43
C GLY A 129 1.64 -23.72 28.55
N PHE A 130 1.61 -22.98 27.44
CA PHE A 130 1.96 -21.54 27.40
C PHE A 130 0.77 -20.68 26.96
N CYS A 131 -0.45 -21.10 27.26
CA CYS A 131 -1.67 -20.48 26.73
C CYS A 131 -1.74 -18.96 26.92
N GLN A 132 -1.30 -18.44 28.08
CA GLN A 132 -1.38 -17.02 28.45
C GLN A 132 -2.76 -16.40 28.21
N GLN A 133 -3.83 -17.11 28.60
CA GLN A 133 -5.20 -16.60 28.43
C GLN A 133 -5.38 -15.29 29.18
N GLY A 134 -6.21 -14.41 28.61
CA GLY A 134 -6.54 -13.14 29.22
C GLY A 134 -5.47 -12.06 29.04
N LEU A 135 -4.52 -12.27 28.11
CA LEU A 135 -3.65 -11.17 27.67
C LEU A 135 -4.50 -10.03 27.11
N SER A 136 -5.54 -10.34 26.33
CA SER A 136 -6.54 -9.38 25.87
C SER A 136 -7.94 -9.90 26.13
N VAL A 137 -8.85 -8.99 26.45
CA VAL A 137 -10.27 -9.29 26.66
C VAL A 137 -11.12 -8.18 26.05
N SER A 138 -12.29 -8.52 25.51
CA SER A 138 -13.33 -7.56 25.17
C SER A 138 -14.72 -8.14 25.45
N PHE A 139 -15.67 -7.27 25.77
CA PHE A 139 -17.09 -7.61 25.83
C PHE A 139 -17.72 -7.35 24.48
N THR A 140 -18.68 -8.19 24.10
CA THR A 140 -19.45 -7.94 22.88
C THR A 140 -20.43 -6.79 23.08
N PRO A 141 -20.75 -5.98 22.05
CA PRO A 141 -21.67 -4.85 22.18
C PRO A 141 -23.08 -5.23 22.65
N ASP A 142 -23.51 -6.46 22.39
CA ASP A 142 -24.79 -7.01 22.86
C ASP A 142 -24.73 -7.52 24.31
N ASN A 143 -23.58 -7.41 24.98
CA ASN A 143 -23.30 -7.85 26.35
C ASN A 143 -23.52 -9.34 26.64
N ASN A 144 -23.68 -10.17 25.60
CA ASN A 144 -23.98 -11.60 25.73
C ASN A 144 -22.75 -12.48 25.86
N PHE A 145 -21.58 -12.01 25.40
CA PHE A 145 -20.36 -12.80 25.36
C PHE A 145 -19.14 -12.01 25.80
N ILE A 146 -18.14 -12.76 26.27
CA ILE A 146 -16.81 -12.26 26.60
C ILE A 146 -15.81 -12.97 25.70
N LEU A 147 -14.97 -12.20 25.01
CA LEU A 147 -13.91 -12.69 24.13
C LEU A 147 -12.56 -12.61 24.84
N PHE A 148 -11.84 -13.73 24.91
CA PHE A 148 -10.54 -13.88 25.55
C PHE A 148 -9.47 -14.26 24.52
N GLY A 149 -8.36 -13.52 24.52
CA GLY A 149 -7.16 -13.84 23.75
C GLY A 149 -6.19 -14.74 24.51
N ALA A 150 -5.64 -15.74 23.81
CA ALA A 150 -4.68 -16.71 24.34
C ALA A 150 -3.55 -16.96 23.32
N PRO A 151 -2.64 -15.98 23.14
CA PRO A 151 -1.68 -15.96 22.03
C PRO A 151 -0.59 -17.03 22.09
N GLY A 152 -0.32 -17.61 23.26
CA GLY A 152 0.75 -18.60 23.42
C GLY A 152 0.32 -20.05 23.18
N THR A 153 -0.95 -20.29 22.84
CA THR A 153 -1.44 -21.62 22.46
C THR A 153 -0.87 -22.08 21.11
N TYR A 154 -0.64 -23.40 20.98
CA TYR A 154 -0.18 -24.07 19.76
C TYR A 154 1.05 -23.43 19.09
N ASN A 155 2.23 -23.58 19.69
CA ASN A 155 3.49 -22.96 19.26
C ASN A 155 3.30 -21.47 18.95
N TRP A 156 2.65 -20.78 19.90
CA TRP A 156 2.33 -19.37 19.78
C TRP A 156 1.57 -18.98 18.49
N LYS A 157 0.80 -19.89 17.89
CA LYS A 157 -0.19 -19.53 16.87
C LYS A 157 -1.18 -18.54 17.49
N GLY A 158 -1.69 -18.89 18.68
CA GLY A 158 -2.73 -18.17 19.38
C GLY A 158 -4.13 -18.67 19.06
N LEU A 159 -5.03 -18.52 20.04
CA LEU A 159 -6.45 -18.86 19.92
C LEU A 159 -7.28 -17.80 20.62
N LEU A 160 -8.56 -17.76 20.25
CA LEU A 160 -9.59 -17.05 20.99
C LEU A 160 -10.55 -18.02 21.65
N PHE A 161 -10.98 -17.65 22.84
CA PHE A 161 -12.08 -18.28 23.57
C PHE A 161 -13.19 -17.27 23.74
N MET A 162 -14.42 -17.69 23.51
CA MET A 162 -15.58 -16.84 23.74
C MET A 162 -16.60 -17.59 24.55
N ALA A 163 -17.02 -16.98 25.64
CA ALA A 163 -17.95 -17.59 26.57
C ALA A 163 -19.10 -16.64 26.89
N SER A 164 -20.27 -17.23 27.15
CA SER A 164 -21.39 -16.47 27.70
C SER A 164 -21.24 -16.38 29.22
N PRO A 165 -21.38 -15.19 29.83
CA PRO A 165 -21.41 -15.03 31.27
C PRO A 165 -22.78 -15.36 31.88
N ILE A 166 -23.75 -15.80 31.06
CA ILE A 166 -25.13 -16.13 31.47
C ILE A 166 -25.38 -17.63 31.34
N GLU A 167 -24.79 -18.28 30.33
CA GLU A 167 -24.92 -19.72 30.08
C GLU A 167 -23.55 -20.42 30.20
N ASP A 168 -23.31 -21.11 31.33
CA ASP A 168 -22.05 -21.81 31.67
C ASP A 168 -21.56 -22.83 30.62
N ALA A 169 -22.40 -23.21 29.66
CA ALA A 169 -22.14 -24.32 28.73
C ALA A 169 -21.66 -23.90 27.32
N LEU A 170 -21.68 -22.61 26.98
CA LEU A 170 -21.40 -22.14 25.62
C LEU A 170 -20.00 -21.56 25.50
N LEU A 171 -19.03 -22.40 25.11
CA LEU A 171 -17.66 -22.01 24.78
C LEU A 171 -17.40 -22.13 23.28
N TYR A 172 -17.29 -20.99 22.60
CA TYR A 172 -16.79 -20.90 21.23
C TYR A 172 -15.27 -20.81 21.26
N LYS A 173 -14.60 -21.46 20.30
CA LYS A 173 -13.15 -21.32 20.11
C LYS A 173 -12.74 -21.27 18.64
N THR A 174 -11.61 -20.64 18.37
CA THR A 174 -10.98 -20.68 17.04
C THR A 174 -10.51 -22.10 16.67
N LEU A 175 -10.30 -22.33 15.38
CA LEU A 175 -9.87 -23.64 14.86
C LEU A 175 -8.47 -24.00 15.35
N GLU A 176 -8.36 -25.21 15.92
CA GLU A 176 -7.08 -25.81 16.26
C GLU A 176 -6.28 -26.12 14.97
N PRO A 177 -4.94 -26.03 15.00
CA PRO A 177 -4.12 -26.43 13.87
C PRO A 177 -4.42 -27.87 13.45
N SER A 178 -4.66 -28.08 12.17
CA SER A 178 -4.96 -29.39 11.60
C SER A 178 -4.16 -29.60 10.33
N ASN A 179 -3.66 -30.83 10.13
CA ASN A 179 -3.03 -31.23 8.87
C ASN A 179 -4.06 -31.42 7.73
N ARG A 180 -5.37 -31.35 8.04
CA ARG A 180 -6.42 -31.42 7.04
C ARG A 180 -6.65 -30.03 6.45
N PRO A 181 -6.74 -29.90 5.12
CA PRO A 181 -7.03 -28.63 4.48
C PRO A 181 -8.38 -28.10 4.99
N THR A 182 -8.36 -26.89 5.55
CA THR A 182 -9.56 -26.14 5.91
C THR A 182 -10.01 -25.32 4.71
N PRO A 183 -11.31 -25.07 4.53
CA PRO A 183 -11.82 -24.22 3.45
C PRO A 183 -11.54 -22.73 3.68
N PHE A 184 -10.95 -22.36 4.82
CA PHE A 184 -10.64 -20.98 5.20
C PHE A 184 -9.13 -20.83 5.39
N GLU A 185 -8.61 -19.67 4.99
CA GLU A 185 -7.25 -19.22 5.28
C GLU A 185 -7.16 -18.75 6.75
N ASP A 186 -6.04 -19.05 7.40
CA ASP A 186 -5.80 -18.74 8.82
C ASP A 186 -4.32 -18.42 9.02
N VAL A 187 -3.98 -17.81 10.16
CA VAL A 187 -2.61 -17.42 10.48
C VAL A 187 -1.74 -18.63 10.84
N ALA A 188 -0.45 -18.52 10.54
CA ALA A 188 0.53 -19.56 10.83
C ALA A 188 0.91 -19.63 12.33
N HIS A 189 1.73 -20.61 12.71
CA HIS A 189 2.35 -20.67 14.04
C HIS A 189 3.22 -19.43 14.31
N ASN A 190 3.44 -19.09 15.59
CA ASN A 190 4.17 -17.88 16.03
C ASN A 190 3.54 -16.55 15.63
N SER A 191 2.24 -16.51 15.33
CA SER A 191 1.52 -15.31 14.91
C SER A 191 0.98 -14.46 16.07
N TYR A 192 0.82 -15.06 17.25
CA TYR A 192 0.24 -14.45 18.46
C TYR A 192 -1.21 -13.98 18.25
N LEU A 193 -2.05 -14.78 17.59
CA LEU A 193 -3.47 -14.47 17.42
C LEU A 193 -4.16 -14.30 18.78
N GLY A 194 -4.91 -13.21 18.92
CA GLY A 194 -5.52 -12.84 20.20
C GLY A 194 -4.56 -12.07 21.11
N PHE A 195 -3.57 -11.38 20.52
CA PHE A 195 -2.76 -10.41 21.26
C PHE A 195 -3.58 -9.17 21.64
N SER A 196 -4.46 -8.75 20.74
CA SER A 196 -5.48 -7.73 20.96
C SER A 196 -6.82 -8.25 20.43
N VAL A 197 -7.93 -7.84 21.04
CA VAL A 197 -9.27 -8.26 20.63
C VAL A 197 -10.26 -7.11 20.72
N ASP A 198 -11.22 -7.09 19.81
CA ASP A 198 -12.39 -6.22 19.84
C ASP A 198 -13.57 -6.89 19.11
N SER A 199 -14.75 -6.29 19.12
CA SER A 199 -15.91 -6.78 18.38
C SER A 199 -16.95 -5.70 18.12
N ALA A 200 -17.57 -5.73 16.95
CA ALA A 200 -18.66 -4.84 16.60
C ALA A 200 -19.66 -5.49 15.64
N MET A 201 -20.86 -4.92 15.57
CA MET A 201 -21.82 -5.18 14.50
C MET A 201 -21.46 -4.35 13.27
N GLY A 202 -21.91 -4.75 12.08
CA GLY A 202 -21.71 -3.91 10.89
C GLY A 202 -20.26 -3.78 10.41
N ILE A 203 -19.40 -4.76 10.72
CA ILE A 203 -18.07 -4.87 10.09
C ILE A 203 -18.18 -5.63 8.77
N VAL A 204 -18.65 -6.89 8.79
CA VAL A 204 -18.85 -7.69 7.56
C VAL A 204 -20.32 -7.68 7.11
N SER A 205 -21.25 -7.59 8.07
CA SER A 205 -22.70 -7.53 7.83
C SER A 205 -23.37 -6.67 8.90
N LEU A 206 -24.29 -5.79 8.50
CA LEU A 206 -24.97 -4.82 9.39
C LEU A 206 -25.63 -5.46 10.62
N GLY A 207 -26.19 -6.67 10.47
CA GLY A 207 -26.94 -7.35 11.53
C GLY A 207 -26.17 -8.45 12.25
N GLU A 208 -24.92 -8.72 11.88
CA GLU A 208 -24.13 -9.81 12.47
C GLU A 208 -22.95 -9.27 13.27
N LEU A 209 -22.69 -9.94 14.39
CA LEU A 209 -21.54 -9.66 15.23
C LEU A 209 -20.27 -10.22 14.59
N THR A 210 -19.28 -9.35 14.37
CA THR A 210 -17.94 -9.72 13.89
C THR A 210 -16.94 -9.55 15.03
N PHE A 211 -16.04 -10.52 15.18
CA PHE A 211 -14.97 -10.48 16.17
C PHE A 211 -13.65 -10.14 15.48
N VAL A 212 -12.89 -9.24 16.09
CA VAL A 212 -11.63 -8.73 15.56
C VAL A 212 -10.50 -9.20 16.45
N ALA A 213 -9.47 -9.80 15.88
CA ALA A 213 -8.30 -10.23 16.64
C ALA A 213 -6.99 -9.87 15.96
N GLY A 214 -6.10 -9.26 16.72
CA GLY A 214 -4.75 -8.94 16.31
C GLY A 214 -3.80 -10.13 16.43
N ALA A 215 -2.91 -10.26 15.46
CA ALA A 215 -1.84 -11.24 15.38
C ALA A 215 -0.54 -10.54 14.93
N PRO A 216 0.11 -9.75 15.82
CA PRO A 216 1.17 -8.81 15.46
C PRO A 216 2.44 -9.45 14.91
N ARG A 217 2.60 -10.77 15.03
CA ARG A 217 3.75 -11.50 14.48
C ARG A 217 3.43 -12.31 13.23
N ALA A 218 2.17 -12.33 12.79
CA ALA A 218 1.75 -13.06 11.60
C ALA A 218 2.53 -12.58 10.37
N ASN A 219 3.09 -13.52 9.60
CA ASN A 219 3.91 -13.23 8.42
C ASN A 219 5.06 -12.21 8.67
N HIS A 220 5.52 -12.06 9.91
CA HIS A 220 6.51 -11.07 10.36
C HIS A 220 6.15 -9.60 10.13
N THR A 221 5.05 -9.27 9.46
CA THR A 221 4.54 -7.91 9.30
C THR A 221 3.44 -7.61 10.32
N GLY A 222 2.65 -8.63 10.68
CA GLY A 222 1.47 -8.55 11.53
C GLY A 222 0.19 -8.73 10.74
N ALA A 223 -0.89 -9.11 11.43
CA ALA A 223 -2.21 -9.27 10.81
C ALA A 223 -3.35 -8.92 11.77
N VAL A 224 -4.53 -8.64 11.21
CA VAL A 224 -5.81 -8.58 11.93
C VAL A 224 -6.79 -9.52 11.25
N VAL A 225 -7.41 -10.40 12.04
CA VAL A 225 -8.32 -11.43 11.56
C VAL A 225 -9.75 -11.07 11.97
N LEU A 226 -10.63 -10.96 10.98
CA LEU A 226 -12.09 -10.87 11.17
C LEU A 226 -12.67 -12.27 11.27
N LEU A 227 -13.45 -12.52 12.31
CA LEU A 227 -13.99 -13.83 12.65
C LEU A 227 -15.51 -13.74 12.82
N ARG A 228 -16.19 -14.85 12.49
CA ARG A 228 -17.60 -15.05 12.82
C ARG A 228 -17.82 -16.30 13.65
N LYS A 229 -18.95 -16.34 14.34
CA LYS A 229 -19.47 -17.57 14.94
C LYS A 229 -20.04 -18.51 13.88
N ASP A 230 -19.79 -19.81 14.03
CA ASP A 230 -20.41 -20.89 13.26
C ASP A 230 -21.34 -21.73 14.14
N ASN A 231 -22.21 -22.54 13.53
CA ASN A 231 -23.27 -23.31 14.21
C ASN A 231 -22.76 -24.47 15.09
N VAL A 232 -21.44 -24.69 15.15
CA VAL A 232 -20.80 -25.78 15.90
C VAL A 232 -19.88 -25.24 16.99
N TYR A 233 -20.22 -24.10 17.58
CA TYR A 233 -19.44 -23.45 18.65
C TYR A 233 -17.99 -23.13 18.25
N ARG A 234 -17.80 -22.62 17.03
CA ARG A 234 -16.47 -22.25 16.50
C ARG A 234 -16.42 -20.80 16.05
N LEU A 235 -15.24 -20.22 16.17
CA LEU A 235 -14.89 -18.94 15.55
C LEU A 235 -14.09 -19.23 14.29
N VAL A 236 -14.62 -18.83 13.14
CA VAL A 236 -14.02 -19.10 11.83
C VAL A 236 -13.58 -17.80 11.16
N PRO A 237 -12.38 -17.75 10.57
CA PRO A 237 -11.91 -16.57 9.83
C PRO A 237 -12.82 -16.26 8.65
N GLN A 238 -13.07 -14.97 8.42
CA GLN A 238 -13.76 -14.44 7.24
C GLN A 238 -12.84 -13.62 6.36
N HIS A 239 -11.98 -12.81 6.98
CA HIS A 239 -11.06 -11.91 6.27
C HIS A 239 -9.80 -11.66 7.12
N ILE A 240 -8.67 -11.44 6.45
CA ILE A 240 -7.38 -11.15 7.11
C ILE A 240 -6.76 -9.91 6.48
N PHE A 241 -6.54 -8.89 7.29
CA PHE A 241 -5.73 -7.73 6.93
C PHE A 241 -4.27 -8.02 7.25
N TRP A 242 -3.39 -7.88 6.27
CA TRP A 242 -1.96 -8.06 6.42
C TRP A 242 -1.26 -6.72 6.57
N GLY A 243 -0.31 -6.63 7.51
CA GLY A 243 0.56 -5.47 7.65
C GLY A 243 1.50 -5.31 6.45
N GLU A 244 1.75 -4.07 6.04
CA GLU A 244 2.57 -3.74 4.87
C GLU A 244 4.08 -3.87 5.15
N GLU A 245 4.53 -3.49 6.35
CA GLU A 245 5.95 -3.38 6.69
C GLU A 245 6.42 -4.48 7.64
N LEU A 246 7.65 -4.95 7.38
CA LEU A 246 8.31 -5.97 8.20
C LEU A 246 8.53 -5.48 9.63
N ALA A 247 8.21 -6.33 10.61
CA ALA A 247 8.36 -6.08 12.04
C ALA A 247 7.63 -4.83 12.57
N SER A 248 6.62 -4.35 11.84
CA SER A 248 5.81 -3.20 12.25
C SER A 248 4.86 -3.50 13.43
N SER A 249 4.66 -4.79 13.73
CA SER A 249 3.69 -5.28 14.74
C SER A 249 2.26 -4.87 14.41
N PHE A 250 1.86 -4.91 13.15
CA PHE A 250 0.50 -4.58 12.72
C PHE A 250 -0.52 -5.50 13.40
N GLY A 251 -1.52 -4.94 14.08
CA GLY A 251 -2.45 -5.70 14.92
C GLY A 251 -2.00 -5.81 16.37
N TYR A 252 -1.13 -4.93 16.84
CA TYR A 252 -0.76 -4.84 18.26
C TYR A 252 -1.91 -4.34 19.14
N SER A 253 -2.67 -3.37 18.62
CA SER A 253 -3.91 -2.86 19.20
C SER A 253 -4.96 -2.74 18.11
N VAL A 254 -6.22 -2.97 18.46
CA VAL A 254 -7.35 -2.84 17.54
C VAL A 254 -8.48 -2.08 18.23
N ALA A 255 -9.22 -1.30 17.46
CA ALA A 255 -10.44 -0.63 17.89
C ALA A 255 -11.43 -0.58 16.73
N THR A 256 -12.72 -0.51 17.07
CA THR A 256 -13.82 -0.46 16.12
C THR A 256 -14.77 0.69 16.46
N THR A 257 -15.11 1.51 15.45
CA THR A 257 -16.10 2.59 15.56
C THR A 257 -16.53 3.05 14.18
N ASP A 258 -17.73 3.60 14.05
CA ASP A 258 -18.19 4.28 12.83
C ASP A 258 -17.65 5.72 12.84
N LEU A 259 -16.68 6.02 11.97
CA LEU A 259 -15.99 7.32 11.91
C LEU A 259 -16.67 8.30 10.94
N ASN A 260 -17.39 7.79 9.93
CA ASN A 260 -18.04 8.59 8.89
C ASN A 260 -19.56 8.63 8.96
N LYS A 261 -20.14 7.97 9.95
CA LYS A 261 -21.59 7.92 10.23
C LYS A 261 -22.39 7.30 9.08
N ASP A 262 -21.83 6.34 8.37
CA ASP A 262 -22.53 5.63 7.29
C ASP A 262 -23.30 4.38 7.77
N GLY A 263 -23.20 4.07 9.07
CA GLY A 263 -23.83 2.93 9.72
C GLY A 263 -23.02 1.64 9.65
N TRP A 264 -21.87 1.65 8.99
CA TRP A 264 -20.90 0.56 9.02
C TRP A 264 -19.78 0.88 9.99
N THR A 265 -19.29 -0.15 10.68
CA THR A 265 -18.22 0.03 11.66
C THR A 265 -16.86 -0.08 10.97
N ASP A 266 -16.04 0.94 11.15
CA ASP A 266 -14.68 1.02 10.63
C ASP A 266 -13.69 0.28 11.55
N LEU A 267 -12.56 -0.12 10.97
CA LEU A 267 -11.50 -0.85 11.66
C LEU A 267 -10.26 0.02 11.82
N ILE A 268 -9.77 0.13 13.06
CA ILE A 268 -8.57 0.88 13.39
C ILE A 268 -7.51 -0.06 13.96
N VAL A 269 -6.31 -0.03 13.40
CA VAL A 269 -5.23 -0.99 13.70
C VAL A 269 -3.94 -0.25 14.05
N GLY A 270 -3.38 -0.57 15.22
CA GLY A 270 -2.08 -0.07 15.67
C GLY A 270 -0.91 -0.92 15.18
N ALA A 271 0.16 -0.25 14.78
CA ALA A 271 1.46 -0.82 14.39
C ALA A 271 2.59 -0.01 15.07
N PRO A 272 2.77 -0.14 16.40
CA PRO A 272 3.68 0.70 17.18
C PRO A 272 5.15 0.51 16.83
N ASN A 273 5.52 -0.61 16.20
CA ASN A 273 6.89 -0.86 15.76
C ASN A 273 7.13 -0.48 14.30
N PHE A 274 6.15 0.10 13.60
CA PHE A 274 6.35 0.70 12.29
C PHE A 274 7.47 1.75 12.37
N PHE A 275 8.36 1.77 11.39
CA PHE A 275 9.50 2.67 11.43
C PHE A 275 9.92 3.09 10.02
N ASP A 276 9.97 4.40 9.79
CA ASP A 276 10.57 4.98 8.59
C ASP A 276 11.67 5.95 9.00
N ARG A 277 12.92 5.54 8.74
CA ARG A 277 14.10 6.34 9.08
C ARG A 277 14.18 7.66 8.30
N LYS A 278 13.72 7.69 7.04
CA LYS A 278 13.85 8.88 6.18
C LYS A 278 12.80 9.92 6.52
N ALA A 279 11.60 9.46 6.86
CA ALA A 279 10.50 10.32 7.26
C ALA A 279 10.48 10.62 8.78
N GLU A 280 11.42 10.05 9.55
CA GLU A 280 11.51 10.16 11.01
C GLU A 280 10.22 9.72 11.73
N ILE A 281 9.59 8.65 11.23
CA ILE A 281 8.34 8.10 11.77
C ILE A 281 8.65 6.94 12.71
N GLY A 282 8.06 6.96 13.91
CA GLY A 282 8.08 5.87 14.88
C GLY A 282 6.67 5.50 15.34
N GLY A 283 6.15 4.39 14.83
CA GLY A 283 4.79 3.93 15.05
C GLY A 283 3.78 4.49 14.04
N ALA A 284 2.74 3.71 13.76
CA ALA A 284 1.66 4.08 12.86
C ALA A 284 0.32 3.49 13.33
N VAL A 285 -0.77 4.15 12.91
CA VAL A 285 -2.14 3.63 13.00
C VAL A 285 -2.75 3.62 11.61
N TYR A 286 -3.44 2.54 11.29
CA TYR A 286 -4.12 2.32 10.02
C TYR A 286 -5.63 2.33 10.25
N VAL A 287 -6.34 3.20 9.54
CA VAL A 287 -7.79 3.36 9.62
C VAL A 287 -8.39 2.83 8.31
N TYR A 288 -9.15 1.76 8.40
CA TYR A 288 -9.87 1.15 7.29
C TYR A 288 -11.35 1.56 7.38
N LEU A 289 -11.73 2.50 6.52
CA LEU A 289 -13.14 2.84 6.34
C LEU A 289 -13.86 1.66 5.69
N ASN A 290 -15.03 1.31 6.21
CA ASN A 290 -15.74 0.12 5.83
C ASN A 290 -16.44 0.28 4.48
N PRO A 291 -16.07 -0.50 3.45
CA PRO A 291 -16.70 -0.43 2.13
C PRO A 291 -17.99 -1.26 2.11
N PHE A 292 -18.93 -0.97 3.00
CA PHE A 292 -20.23 -1.66 3.10
C PHE A 292 -20.11 -3.20 3.28
N GLY A 293 -19.12 -3.65 4.06
CA GLY A 293 -18.84 -5.05 4.36
C GLY A 293 -17.97 -5.78 3.33
N HIS A 294 -17.60 -5.13 2.22
CA HIS A 294 -16.85 -5.71 1.11
C HIS A 294 -15.35 -5.41 1.19
N TRP A 295 -14.65 -6.10 2.09
CA TRP A 295 -13.22 -5.91 2.38
C TRP A 295 -12.23 -6.39 1.30
N ASP A 296 -12.63 -6.49 0.03
CA ASP A 296 -11.72 -6.86 -1.07
C ASP A 296 -10.55 -5.84 -1.20
N ASP A 297 -9.55 -6.10 -2.04
CA ASP A 297 -8.28 -5.33 -2.23
C ASP A 297 -8.42 -3.80 -2.50
N GLN A 298 -9.65 -3.26 -2.43
CA GLN A 298 -10.02 -1.86 -2.55
C GLN A 298 -9.98 -1.08 -1.22
N ALA A 299 -9.97 -1.73 -0.06
CA ALA A 299 -9.93 -1.06 1.24
C ALA A 299 -8.53 -0.54 1.59
N ARG A 300 -8.15 0.60 1.01
CA ARG A 300 -6.87 1.27 1.32
C ARG A 300 -6.97 2.00 2.67
N PRO A 301 -6.06 1.74 3.62
CA PRO A 301 -6.11 2.42 4.91
C PRO A 301 -5.64 3.86 4.81
N ILE A 302 -6.25 4.72 5.61
CA ILE A 302 -5.70 6.03 5.97
C ILE A 302 -4.66 5.79 7.07
N ARG A 303 -3.40 6.20 6.84
CA ARG A 303 -2.31 6.00 7.79
C ARG A 303 -2.03 7.27 8.60
N LEU A 304 -2.15 7.17 9.92
CA LEU A 304 -1.73 8.18 10.88
C LEU A 304 -0.31 7.84 11.36
N ASN A 305 0.60 8.80 11.30
CA ASN A 305 2.02 8.58 11.59
C ASN A 305 2.41 9.19 12.95
N GLY A 306 3.19 8.44 13.72
CA GLY A 306 3.82 8.91 14.94
C GLY A 306 5.09 9.71 14.72
N THR A 307 5.55 10.36 15.78
CA THR A 307 6.88 10.96 15.85
C THR A 307 7.96 9.89 16.04
N TYR A 308 9.21 10.22 15.74
CA TYR A 308 10.35 9.32 15.87
C TYR A 308 10.42 8.68 17.27
N ASP A 309 10.63 7.36 17.33
CA ASP A 309 10.72 6.54 18.55
C ASP A 309 9.52 6.63 19.53
N SER A 310 8.38 7.17 19.10
CA SER A 310 7.23 7.39 19.99
C SER A 310 6.39 6.15 20.30
N MET A 311 6.56 5.08 19.51
CA MET A 311 5.67 3.91 19.46
C MET A 311 4.20 4.30 19.32
N PHE A 312 3.91 5.29 18.49
CA PHE A 312 2.55 5.70 18.20
C PHE A 312 1.69 4.54 17.69
N GLY A 313 0.48 4.40 18.21
CA GLY A 313 -0.38 3.24 17.93
C GLY A 313 -0.11 2.05 18.87
N MET A 314 0.58 2.28 20.00
CA MET A 314 0.72 1.29 21.07
C MET A 314 -0.63 0.93 21.69
N THR A 315 -1.50 1.95 21.80
CA THR A 315 -2.90 1.79 22.19
C THR A 315 -3.74 2.66 21.27
N VAL A 316 -4.87 2.10 20.87
CA VAL A 316 -5.92 2.79 20.11
C VAL A 316 -7.22 2.46 20.84
N SER A 317 -8.03 3.48 21.12
CA SER A 317 -9.32 3.33 21.78
C SER A 317 -10.39 4.10 21.04
N ASN A 318 -11.55 3.49 20.87
CA ASN A 318 -12.80 4.21 20.66
C ASN A 318 -13.09 5.01 21.93
N ILE A 319 -13.30 6.32 21.81
CA ILE A 319 -13.60 7.22 22.94
C ILE A 319 -15.01 7.82 22.85
N GLY A 320 -15.84 7.33 21.91
CA GLY A 320 -17.15 7.88 21.61
C GLY A 320 -17.06 9.19 20.84
N ASP A 321 -18.16 9.93 20.80
CA ASP A 321 -18.27 11.25 20.19
C ASP A 321 -18.00 12.32 21.26
N VAL A 322 -16.75 12.76 21.38
CA VAL A 322 -16.27 13.61 22.48
C VAL A 322 -16.63 15.08 22.31
N ASP A 323 -16.99 15.52 21.10
CA ASP A 323 -17.47 16.88 20.83
C ASP A 323 -18.96 16.96 20.45
N GLN A 324 -19.66 15.83 20.41
CA GLN A 324 -21.08 15.67 20.09
C GLN A 324 -21.45 16.21 18.70
N ASP A 325 -20.53 16.08 17.74
CA ASP A 325 -20.75 16.48 16.34
C ASP A 325 -21.48 15.41 15.52
N GLY A 326 -21.61 14.21 16.09
CA GLY A 326 -22.34 13.08 15.56
C GLY A 326 -21.46 12.05 14.83
N TYR A 327 -20.14 12.17 14.88
CA TYR A 327 -19.16 11.20 14.37
C TYR A 327 -18.41 10.53 15.54
N GLY A 328 -17.94 9.30 15.36
CA GLY A 328 -17.13 8.63 16.38
C GLY A 328 -15.69 9.14 16.38
N ASP A 329 -15.11 9.30 17.57
CA ASP A 329 -13.73 9.75 17.76
C ASP A 329 -12.83 8.64 18.32
N ILE A 330 -11.53 8.80 18.09
CA ILE A 330 -10.51 7.87 18.60
C ILE A 330 -9.40 8.60 19.36
N ALA A 331 -8.83 7.89 20.32
CA ALA A 331 -7.60 8.28 21.01
C ALA A 331 -6.47 7.31 20.67
N VAL A 332 -5.29 7.84 20.36
CA VAL A 332 -4.08 7.08 20.06
C VAL A 332 -2.98 7.42 21.05
N GLY A 333 -2.41 6.41 21.70
CA GLY A 333 -1.30 6.57 22.63
C GLY A 333 0.07 6.42 21.99
N ALA A 334 1.01 7.25 22.44
CA ALA A 334 2.42 7.24 22.09
C ALA A 334 3.26 7.40 23.36
N PRO A 335 3.37 6.35 24.19
CA PRO A 335 3.95 6.45 25.53
C PRO A 335 5.44 6.76 25.57
N PHE A 336 6.12 6.78 24.42
CA PHE A 336 7.55 7.10 24.34
C PHE A 336 7.84 8.43 23.63
N ASP A 337 6.81 9.20 23.24
CA ASP A 337 7.00 10.59 22.79
C ASP A 337 7.22 11.52 24.00
N GLY A 338 8.49 11.76 24.35
CA GLY A 338 8.83 12.55 25.54
C GLY A 338 8.41 11.83 26.83
N ASP A 339 7.58 12.48 27.66
CA ASP A 339 6.98 11.85 28.84
C ASP A 339 5.72 11.02 28.49
N GLY A 340 5.39 10.90 27.20
CA GLY A 340 4.25 10.16 26.67
C GLY A 340 3.10 11.08 26.29
N LYS A 341 2.44 10.77 25.17
CA LYS A 341 1.35 11.59 24.63
C LYS A 341 0.15 10.76 24.23
N VAL A 342 -1.01 11.40 24.25
CA VAL A 342 -2.25 10.89 23.67
C VAL A 342 -2.78 11.88 22.64
N PHE A 343 -3.09 11.39 21.46
CA PHE A 343 -3.60 12.17 20.34
C PHE A 343 -5.09 11.87 20.16
N ILE A 344 -5.91 12.91 20.17
CA ILE A 344 -7.35 12.81 19.92
C ILE A 344 -7.61 13.15 18.45
N TYR A 345 -8.20 12.20 17.73
CA TYR A 345 -8.57 12.33 16.33
C TYR A 345 -10.08 12.27 16.20
N ARG A 346 -10.62 13.19 15.42
CA ARG A 346 -12.07 13.28 15.22
C ARG A 346 -12.53 12.57 13.97
N GLY A 347 -13.70 11.96 14.06
CA GLY A 347 -14.43 11.47 12.90
C GLY A 347 -14.89 12.62 12.00
N SER A 348 -15.22 12.32 10.76
CA SER A 348 -15.86 13.27 9.85
C SER A 348 -16.58 12.53 8.72
N ASP A 349 -17.38 13.24 7.93
CA ASP A 349 -18.00 12.70 6.70
C ASP A 349 -17.01 12.02 5.72
N ALA A 350 -15.74 12.41 5.74
CA ALA A 350 -14.66 11.83 4.95
C ALA A 350 -13.95 10.65 5.65
N GLY A 351 -14.40 10.21 6.84
CA GLY A 351 -13.76 9.20 7.66
C GLY A 351 -13.12 9.80 8.90
N ILE A 352 -11.84 10.15 8.82
CA ILE A 352 -11.09 10.66 9.97
C ILE A 352 -10.27 11.89 9.62
N GLU A 353 -10.28 12.90 10.48
CA GLU A 353 -9.40 14.05 10.35
C GLU A 353 -7.96 13.61 10.63
N THR A 354 -7.09 13.58 9.62
CA THR A 354 -5.69 13.12 9.77
C THR A 354 -4.82 14.00 10.67
N LYS A 355 -5.30 15.18 11.05
CA LYS A 355 -4.64 16.08 12.01
C LYS A 355 -5.32 15.91 13.37
N PRO A 356 -4.55 15.67 14.46
CA PRO A 356 -5.14 15.55 15.78
C PRO A 356 -5.80 16.87 16.19
N ALA A 357 -7.03 16.79 16.71
CA ALA A 357 -7.78 17.93 17.22
C ALA A 357 -7.18 18.42 18.55
N GLN A 358 -6.68 17.49 19.37
CA GLN A 358 -6.03 17.77 20.64
C GLN A 358 -4.89 16.77 20.90
N VAL A 359 -3.84 17.23 21.59
CA VAL A 359 -2.75 16.37 22.08
C VAL A 359 -2.65 16.58 23.59
N LEU A 360 -2.74 15.49 24.35
CA LEU A 360 -2.56 15.45 25.78
C LEU A 360 -1.12 15.02 26.07
N ASP A 361 -0.35 15.86 26.75
CA ASP A 361 1.07 15.63 27.03
C ASP A 361 1.27 15.26 28.49
N GLY A 362 1.91 14.11 28.75
CA GLY A 362 2.19 13.62 30.11
C GLY A 362 3.00 14.61 30.95
N ARG A 363 3.82 15.46 30.32
CA ARG A 363 4.61 16.50 31.01
C ARG A 363 3.73 17.51 31.74
N ASP A 364 2.53 17.79 31.22
CA ASP A 364 1.63 18.81 31.77
C ASP A 364 1.02 18.34 33.11
N PHE A 365 1.15 17.04 33.41
CA PHE A 365 0.64 16.37 34.61
C PHE A 365 1.75 15.70 35.45
N ASP A 366 3.03 15.89 35.09
CA ASP A 366 4.19 15.19 35.70
C ASP A 366 4.08 13.65 35.67
N VAL A 367 3.47 13.11 34.59
CA VAL A 367 3.28 11.67 34.39
C VAL A 367 4.13 11.19 33.22
N LYS A 368 5.03 10.25 33.51
CA LYS A 368 5.91 9.61 32.49
C LYS A 368 5.25 8.40 31.86
N ARG A 369 5.64 8.04 30.63
CA ARG A 369 5.07 6.91 29.87
C ARG A 369 3.54 7.00 29.76
N PHE A 370 3.04 8.23 29.65
CA PHE A 370 1.63 8.55 29.57
C PHE A 370 1.04 8.09 28.22
N GLY A 371 -0.17 7.52 28.25
CA GLY A 371 -0.79 6.96 27.04
C GLY A 371 -0.41 5.51 26.74
N TYR A 372 0.01 4.75 27.76
CA TYR A 372 0.27 3.31 27.60
C TYR A 372 -1.05 2.51 27.53
N SER A 373 -2.08 2.97 28.24
CA SER A 373 -3.44 2.44 28.16
C SER A 373 -4.43 3.61 28.13
N ILE A 374 -5.53 3.43 27.39
CA ILE A 374 -6.60 4.42 27.27
C ILE A 374 -7.93 3.70 27.43
N SER A 375 -8.88 4.34 28.11
CA SER A 375 -10.28 3.92 28.17
C SER A 375 -11.16 5.16 28.06
N GLY A 376 -12.16 5.13 27.19
CA GLY A 376 -13.10 6.24 27.03
C GLY A 376 -14.49 5.76 26.62
N GLY A 377 -15.35 6.68 26.19
CA GLY A 377 -16.70 6.38 25.70
C GLY A 377 -17.79 6.38 26.78
N LEU A 378 -17.46 6.72 28.03
CA LEU A 378 -18.43 6.82 29.13
C LEU A 378 -18.42 8.24 29.70
N ASP A 379 -19.61 8.83 29.82
CA ASP A 379 -19.82 10.09 30.56
C ASP A 379 -19.86 9.81 32.06
N ILE A 380 -18.89 10.37 32.79
CA ILE A 380 -18.64 10.07 34.19
C ILE A 380 -19.21 11.13 35.13
N ASP A 381 -19.48 12.34 34.62
CA ASP A 381 -20.00 13.47 35.40
C ASP A 381 -21.39 13.93 34.95
N SER A 382 -22.04 13.15 34.09
CA SER A 382 -23.41 13.35 33.60
C SER A 382 -23.58 14.65 32.81
N ASN A 383 -22.53 15.09 32.10
CA ASN A 383 -22.55 16.30 31.28
C ASN A 383 -22.95 16.04 29.81
N GLN A 384 -23.24 14.78 29.45
CA GLN A 384 -23.58 14.25 28.13
C GLN A 384 -22.41 14.07 27.15
N TYR A 385 -21.19 14.35 27.58
CA TYR A 385 -19.98 14.14 26.76
C TYR A 385 -19.18 12.97 27.35
N PRO A 386 -18.70 12.03 26.51
CA PRO A 386 -17.88 10.94 26.99
C PRO A 386 -16.52 11.44 27.46
N ASP A 387 -16.04 10.86 28.56
CA ASP A 387 -14.77 11.20 29.20
C ASP A 387 -13.68 10.18 28.84
N VAL A 388 -12.43 10.53 29.12
CA VAL A 388 -11.25 9.71 28.76
C VAL A 388 -10.33 9.53 29.96
N ALA A 389 -10.05 8.28 30.32
CA ALA A 389 -9.04 7.91 31.31
C ALA A 389 -7.76 7.44 30.59
N VAL A 390 -6.62 7.97 31.01
CA VAL A 390 -5.31 7.63 30.44
C VAL A 390 -4.40 7.07 31.52
N GLY A 391 -3.89 5.86 31.28
CA GLY A 391 -2.95 5.18 32.16
C GLY A 391 -1.49 5.37 31.74
N SER A 392 -0.62 5.18 32.72
CA SER A 392 0.83 5.27 32.60
C SER A 392 1.52 4.06 33.23
N LEU A 393 2.72 3.73 32.75
CA LEU A 393 3.60 2.73 33.38
C LEU A 393 4.30 3.24 34.66
N ASN A 394 4.02 4.47 35.11
CA ASN A 394 4.59 5.10 36.29
C ASN A 394 3.56 5.18 37.45
N ASP A 395 2.78 4.11 37.64
CA ASP A 395 1.80 3.93 38.73
C ASP A 395 0.77 5.09 38.86
N SER A 396 0.40 5.71 37.73
CA SER A 396 -0.50 6.87 37.69
C SER A 396 -1.57 6.72 36.61
N VAL A 397 -2.76 7.26 36.87
CA VAL A 397 -3.88 7.36 35.92
C VAL A 397 -4.43 8.77 35.99
N VAL A 398 -4.75 9.36 34.84
CA VAL A 398 -5.32 10.70 34.74
C VAL A 398 -6.68 10.62 34.05
N LEU A 399 -7.70 11.20 34.67
CA LEU A 399 -9.05 11.28 34.13
C LEU A 399 -9.29 12.66 33.50
N PHE A 400 -9.58 12.67 32.20
CA PHE A 400 -9.94 13.87 31.44
C PHE A 400 -11.46 13.91 31.27
N ARG A 401 -12.05 15.00 31.74
CA ARG A 401 -13.47 15.27 31.56
C ARG A 401 -13.71 16.17 30.36
N SER A 402 -14.61 15.76 29.49
CA SER A 402 -14.95 16.50 28.28
C SER A 402 -15.74 17.76 28.62
N ARG A 403 -15.56 18.82 27.83
CA ARG A 403 -16.19 20.12 28.07
C ARG A 403 -17.32 20.33 27.07
N PRO A 404 -18.48 20.90 27.50
CA PRO A 404 -19.55 21.20 26.57
C PRO A 404 -19.12 22.12 25.41
N VAL A 405 -19.48 21.72 24.19
CA VAL A 405 -19.15 22.42 22.95
C VAL A 405 -20.32 23.30 22.53
N ILE A 406 -20.05 24.59 22.23
CA ILE A 406 -21.09 25.58 21.89
C ILE A 406 -20.87 26.07 20.46
N HIS A 407 -21.83 25.75 19.58
CA HIS A 407 -21.87 26.30 18.22
C HIS A 407 -22.57 27.66 18.19
N VAL A 408 -21.81 28.72 17.90
CA VAL A 408 -22.33 30.11 17.87
C VAL A 408 -22.65 30.52 16.44
N GLY A 409 -23.90 30.35 16.01
CA GLY A 409 -24.42 30.91 14.76
C GLY A 409 -24.72 32.42 14.87
N ARG A 410 -24.47 33.19 13.81
CA ARG A 410 -24.64 34.67 13.82
C ARG A 410 -25.38 35.16 12.58
N LYS A 411 -26.28 36.14 12.78
CA LYS A 411 -26.96 36.87 11.70
C LYS A 411 -26.86 38.37 11.99
N ILE A 412 -26.19 39.11 11.11
CA ILE A 412 -26.00 40.57 11.22
C ILE A 412 -26.79 41.23 10.11
N SER A 413 -27.57 42.28 10.43
CA SER A 413 -28.33 43.08 9.46
C SER A 413 -28.12 44.57 9.71
N ILE A 414 -27.91 45.35 8.65
CA ILE A 414 -27.69 46.80 8.68
C ILE A 414 -28.84 47.49 7.92
N ASP A 415 -29.42 48.54 8.52
CA ASP A 415 -30.46 49.36 7.90
C ASP A 415 -30.19 50.88 8.09
N PRO A 416 -30.08 51.68 7.02
CA PRO A 416 -30.04 51.28 5.59
C PRO A 416 -28.69 50.63 5.23
N GLN A 417 -28.68 49.78 4.19
CA GLN A 417 -27.47 49.05 3.75
C GLN A 417 -26.33 49.97 3.27
N ASN A 418 -26.65 51.18 2.80
CA ASN A 418 -25.69 52.17 2.30
C ASN A 418 -25.84 53.49 3.07
N ILE A 419 -24.71 54.12 3.42
CA ILE A 419 -24.68 55.39 4.17
C ILE A 419 -24.30 56.55 3.24
N ASP A 420 -25.23 57.48 3.03
CA ASP A 420 -25.00 58.74 2.32
C ASP A 420 -24.48 59.82 3.29
N LEU A 421 -23.24 60.27 3.07
CA LEU A 421 -22.58 61.32 3.86
C LEU A 421 -23.18 62.72 3.63
N GLY A 422 -23.93 62.93 2.55
CA GLY A 422 -24.63 64.18 2.23
C GLY A 422 -25.98 64.34 2.93
N GLN A 423 -26.52 63.27 3.52
CA GLN A 423 -27.78 63.31 4.27
C GLN A 423 -27.53 63.39 5.78
N HIS A 424 -27.58 64.60 6.32
CA HIS A 424 -27.52 64.82 7.77
C HIS A 424 -28.91 64.55 8.40
N ASN A 425 -29.07 63.40 9.05
CA ASN A 425 -30.30 63.02 9.75
C ASN A 425 -30.26 63.30 11.27
N CYS A 426 -29.16 63.87 11.80
CA CYS A 426 -29.04 64.26 13.20
C CYS A 426 -29.46 65.72 13.43
N LYS A 427 -30.52 65.94 14.22
CA LYS A 427 -30.87 67.29 14.69
C LYS A 427 -29.84 67.78 15.71
N GLY A 428 -29.06 68.80 15.36
CA GLY A 428 -28.24 69.60 16.29
C GLY A 428 -26.77 69.20 16.44
N ARG A 429 -26.25 68.27 15.63
CA ARG A 429 -24.80 67.97 15.46
C ARG A 429 -24.56 67.46 14.03
N ASP A 430 -23.38 67.72 13.47
CA ASP A 430 -22.92 67.06 12.24
C ASP A 430 -22.72 65.57 12.54
N GLY A 431 -23.61 64.72 12.02
CA GLY A 431 -23.53 63.27 12.21
C GLY A 431 -24.71 62.51 11.60
N ILE A 432 -24.54 61.19 11.45
CA ILE A 432 -25.54 60.26 10.92
C ILE A 432 -25.95 59.29 12.04
N LYS A 433 -27.25 59.17 12.31
CA LYS A 433 -27.82 58.16 13.22
C LYS A 433 -28.04 56.86 12.45
N GLN A 434 -27.53 55.75 13.00
CA GLN A 434 -27.74 54.40 12.48
C GLN A 434 -28.28 53.48 13.57
N LEU A 435 -29.25 52.62 13.24
CA LEU A 435 -29.72 51.55 14.13
C LEU A 435 -28.84 50.31 13.91
N LEU A 436 -28.18 49.84 14.97
CA LEU A 436 -27.33 48.65 14.95
C LEU A 436 -27.87 47.64 15.97
N HIS A 437 -28.32 46.48 15.51
CA HIS A 437 -28.57 45.33 16.38
C HIS A 437 -27.30 44.47 16.42
N VAL A 438 -26.41 44.74 17.37
CA VAL A 438 -25.14 44.01 17.54
C VAL A 438 -25.08 43.41 18.92
N PHE A 439 -24.91 42.09 18.99
CA PHE A 439 -24.83 41.36 20.26
C PHE A 439 -23.39 41.07 20.72
N LEU A 440 -22.35 41.22 19.88
CA LEU A 440 -20.93 41.09 20.27
C LEU A 440 -20.00 41.93 19.35
N VAL A 441 -18.89 42.42 19.91
CA VAL A 441 -17.94 43.33 19.25
C VAL A 441 -17.01 42.59 18.28
N TYR A 442 -17.14 42.85 16.97
CA TYR A 442 -16.28 42.37 15.87
C TYR A 442 -16.17 43.46 14.78
N PRO A 443 -15.18 43.41 13.87
CA PRO A 443 -15.08 44.38 12.78
C PRO A 443 -16.29 44.27 11.83
N LEU A 444 -17.10 45.32 11.76
CA LEU A 444 -18.19 45.48 10.79
C LEU A 444 -17.67 46.10 9.50
N LYS A 445 -18.13 45.59 8.34
CA LYS A 445 -18.02 46.30 7.07
C LYS A 445 -19.21 47.25 6.94
N VAL A 446 -18.92 48.54 6.86
CA VAL A 446 -19.89 49.61 6.64
C VAL A 446 -19.65 50.17 5.25
N ASN A 447 -20.68 50.16 4.40
CA ASN A 447 -20.60 50.67 3.03
C ASN A 447 -20.92 52.17 3.03
N PHE A 448 -19.89 52.98 2.84
CA PHE A 448 -20.04 54.41 2.55
C PHE A 448 -20.31 54.63 1.07
N LEU A 449 -20.90 55.77 0.72
CA LEU A 449 -20.98 56.25 -0.66
C LEU A 449 -19.57 56.27 -1.26
N ARG A 450 -19.37 55.49 -2.33
CA ARG A 450 -18.04 55.05 -2.75
C ARG A 450 -17.37 56.09 -3.65
N GLU A 451 -16.07 56.32 -3.42
CA GLU A 451 -15.24 57.17 -4.30
C GLU A 451 -14.98 56.45 -5.64
N GLY A 452 -14.78 57.23 -6.71
CA GLY A 452 -14.51 56.69 -8.06
C GLY A 452 -15.74 56.31 -8.89
N CYS A 453 -16.92 56.73 -8.44
CA CYS A 453 -18.19 56.60 -9.15
C CYS A 453 -18.53 57.96 -9.73
N GLY A 454 -18.94 58.04 -10.99
CA GLY A 454 -19.02 59.25 -11.80
C GLY A 454 -19.83 60.42 -11.21
N SER A 455 -20.10 61.45 -12.02
CA SER A 455 -20.78 62.66 -11.55
C SER A 455 -22.22 62.42 -11.03
N ASP A 456 -22.82 61.30 -11.41
CA ASP A 456 -24.14 60.81 -10.98
C ASP A 456 -24.11 60.01 -9.66
N LYS A 457 -22.92 59.74 -9.12
CA LYS A 457 -22.65 58.97 -7.89
C LYS A 457 -23.12 57.51 -7.96
N ILE A 458 -23.34 56.97 -9.15
CA ILE A 458 -23.69 55.56 -9.37
C ILE A 458 -22.44 54.88 -9.91
N CYS A 459 -21.95 53.83 -9.25
CA CYS A 459 -20.73 53.14 -9.68
C CYS A 459 -21.10 52.11 -10.76
N GLN A 460 -20.95 52.47 -12.03
CA GLN A 460 -21.26 51.55 -13.15
C GLN A 460 -19.98 50.89 -13.66
N SER A 461 -19.73 49.63 -13.27
CA SER A 461 -18.53 48.90 -13.67
C SER A 461 -18.70 48.17 -15.00
N ASN A 462 -17.58 47.82 -15.64
CA ASN A 462 -17.59 46.98 -16.84
C ASN A 462 -16.53 45.89 -16.76
N LEU A 463 -16.74 44.93 -15.86
CA LEU A 463 -15.88 43.78 -15.71
C LEU A 463 -16.04 42.82 -16.90
N LYS A 464 -14.95 42.56 -17.62
CA LYS A 464 -14.87 41.53 -18.66
C LYS A 464 -13.83 40.48 -18.30
N LEU A 465 -14.13 39.21 -18.61
CA LEU A 465 -13.27 38.06 -18.35
C LEU A 465 -12.85 37.36 -19.63
N SER A 466 -11.59 36.93 -19.69
CA SER A 466 -11.07 36.02 -20.71
C SER A 466 -10.13 34.99 -20.08
N TYR A 467 -10.01 33.82 -20.69
CA TYR A 467 -9.23 32.70 -20.15
C TYR A 467 -8.34 32.03 -21.20
N GLN A 468 -7.33 31.31 -20.72
CA GLN A 468 -6.48 30.46 -21.54
C GLN A 468 -5.91 29.30 -20.72
N PHE A 469 -6.08 28.06 -21.19
CA PHE A 469 -5.35 26.92 -20.64
C PHE A 469 -3.91 26.86 -21.18
N GLY A 470 -3.00 26.43 -20.33
CA GLY A 470 -1.59 26.23 -20.67
C GLY A 470 -0.88 25.27 -19.73
N THR A 471 0.42 25.14 -19.97
CA THR A 471 1.32 24.28 -19.21
C THR A 471 2.49 25.11 -18.69
N ARG A 472 3.02 24.71 -17.52
CA ARG A 472 4.21 25.31 -16.93
C ARG A 472 5.21 24.19 -16.60
N PRO A 473 6.39 24.14 -17.23
CA PRO A 473 7.42 23.15 -16.92
C PRO A 473 7.91 23.30 -15.47
N VAL A 474 8.24 22.20 -14.79
CA VAL A 474 8.65 22.18 -13.36
C VAL A 474 9.87 23.09 -13.07
N ASN A 475 10.70 23.37 -14.08
CA ASN A 475 11.94 24.14 -13.96
C ASN A 475 11.86 25.56 -14.56
N SER A 476 10.67 26.06 -14.92
CA SER A 476 10.50 27.36 -15.56
C SER A 476 9.14 27.98 -15.26
N ASP A 477 9.10 29.27 -14.94
CA ASP A 477 7.86 30.02 -14.76
C ASP A 477 7.14 30.34 -16.09
N LEU A 478 7.73 29.96 -17.23
CA LEU A 478 7.20 30.24 -18.57
C LEU A 478 5.87 29.51 -18.80
N PHE A 479 4.79 30.29 -18.90
CA PHE A 479 3.48 29.82 -19.34
C PHE A 479 3.49 29.54 -20.84
N THR A 480 3.16 28.31 -21.22
CA THR A 480 3.02 27.91 -22.62
C THR A 480 1.55 27.55 -22.88
N PRO A 481 0.83 28.29 -23.74
CA PRO A 481 -0.59 28.02 -23.99
C PRO A 481 -0.77 26.65 -24.67
N LEU A 482 -1.89 25.98 -24.37
CA LEU A 482 -2.21 24.70 -25.01
C LEU A 482 -2.37 24.87 -26.54
N PRO A 483 -1.92 23.88 -27.33
CA PRO A 483 -2.12 23.87 -28.77
C PRO A 483 -3.62 23.88 -29.09
N LYS A 484 -3.99 24.51 -30.20
CA LYS A 484 -5.36 24.55 -30.69
C LYS A 484 -5.55 23.55 -31.84
N ASP A 485 -6.71 22.92 -31.92
CA ASP A 485 -7.08 22.08 -33.06
C ASP A 485 -7.55 22.91 -34.28
N GLU A 486 -7.96 22.23 -35.35
CA GLU A 486 -8.45 22.84 -36.59
C GLU A 486 -9.69 23.74 -36.39
N ASP A 487 -10.48 23.49 -35.32
CA ASP A 487 -11.65 24.27 -34.92
C ASP A 487 -11.29 25.40 -33.94
N GLY A 488 -10.01 25.57 -33.61
CA GLY A 488 -9.52 26.61 -32.70
C GLY A 488 -9.68 26.30 -31.20
N VAL A 489 -10.04 25.06 -30.86
CA VAL A 489 -10.26 24.59 -29.47
C VAL A 489 -8.93 24.16 -28.84
N GLN A 490 -8.69 24.52 -27.58
CA GLN A 490 -7.48 24.11 -26.86
C GLN A 490 -7.47 22.61 -26.55
N VAL A 491 -6.36 21.94 -26.82
CA VAL A 491 -6.19 20.50 -26.66
C VAL A 491 -5.17 20.20 -25.57
N PHE A 492 -5.56 19.40 -24.58
CA PHE A 492 -4.72 18.90 -23.50
C PHE A 492 -4.34 17.44 -23.75
N SER A 493 -3.04 17.17 -23.87
CA SER A 493 -2.49 15.81 -24.04
C SER A 493 -1.98 15.25 -22.70
N LEU A 494 -2.52 14.11 -22.27
CA LEU A 494 -2.12 13.45 -21.03
C LEU A 494 -0.86 12.60 -21.27
N SER A 495 0.34 13.20 -21.18
CA SER A 495 1.59 12.50 -21.51
C SER A 495 2.65 12.46 -20.41
N ASP A 496 2.44 13.14 -19.26
CA ASP A 496 3.18 13.01 -17.97
C ASP A 496 3.01 14.25 -17.05
N GLN A 497 2.24 15.25 -17.46
CA GLN A 497 2.03 16.49 -16.70
C GLN A 497 0.95 16.32 -15.62
N ARG A 498 1.34 16.41 -14.35
CA ARG A 498 0.44 16.31 -13.17
C ARG A 498 -0.40 17.57 -12.91
N VAL A 499 -0.13 18.66 -13.63
CA VAL A 499 -0.74 19.97 -13.42
C VAL A 499 -1.04 20.62 -14.77
N VAL A 500 -2.24 21.18 -14.91
CA VAL A 500 -2.63 22.10 -15.98
C VAL A 500 -2.83 23.49 -15.39
N VAL A 501 -2.51 24.54 -16.14
CA VAL A 501 -2.61 25.93 -15.67
C VAL A 501 -3.75 26.64 -16.38
N LEU A 502 -4.65 27.28 -15.63
CA LEU A 502 -5.70 28.15 -16.15
C LEU A 502 -5.30 29.62 -15.91
N GLU A 503 -4.97 30.33 -16.98
CA GLU A 503 -4.67 31.76 -16.96
C GLU A 503 -5.95 32.56 -17.20
N ILE A 504 -6.22 33.53 -16.32
CA ILE A 504 -7.44 34.33 -16.31
C ILE A 504 -7.03 35.80 -16.40
N THR A 505 -7.70 36.52 -17.29
CA THR A 505 -7.53 37.97 -17.47
C THR A 505 -8.86 38.67 -17.24
N VAL A 506 -8.90 39.58 -16.28
CA VAL A 506 -10.07 40.41 -15.94
C VAL A 506 -9.75 41.87 -16.23
N THR A 507 -10.68 42.58 -16.87
CA THR A 507 -10.52 44.00 -17.22
C THR A 507 -11.71 44.81 -16.75
N ASN A 508 -11.47 46.03 -16.27
CA ASN A 508 -12.50 47.03 -15.99
C ASN A 508 -12.29 48.23 -16.92
N MET A 509 -12.60 48.05 -18.21
CA MET A 509 -12.43 49.09 -19.24
C MET A 509 -13.80 49.62 -19.66
N PRO A 510 -13.95 50.89 -20.06
CA PRO A 510 -15.20 51.38 -20.62
C PRO A 510 -15.63 50.56 -21.84
N SER A 511 -16.93 50.30 -21.99
CA SER A 511 -17.48 49.56 -23.13
C SER A 511 -17.24 50.28 -24.45
N ASP A 512 -17.41 51.61 -24.47
CA ASP A 512 -17.07 52.46 -25.61
C ASP A 512 -15.94 53.44 -25.22
N PRO A 513 -14.73 53.30 -25.82
CA PRO A 513 -13.65 54.26 -25.62
C PRO A 513 -13.99 55.71 -26.00
N LEU A 514 -15.01 55.94 -26.84
CA LEU A 514 -15.47 57.29 -27.22
C LEU A 514 -16.38 57.92 -26.14
N TYR A 515 -17.03 57.11 -25.31
CA TYR A 515 -17.92 57.55 -24.24
C TYR A 515 -17.52 56.89 -22.90
N PRO A 516 -16.33 57.21 -22.36
CA PRO A 516 -15.80 56.54 -21.17
C PRO A 516 -16.57 56.87 -19.89
N GLU A 517 -17.50 57.82 -19.91
CA GLU A 517 -18.30 58.21 -18.74
C GLU A 517 -19.59 57.38 -18.59
N GLU A 518 -19.96 56.54 -19.59
CA GLU A 518 -21.17 55.71 -19.51
C GLU A 518 -20.99 54.46 -18.64
N ASP A 519 -19.77 53.93 -18.53
CA ASP A 519 -19.45 52.78 -17.69
C ASP A 519 -17.94 52.65 -17.41
N GLY A 520 -17.53 51.56 -16.75
CA GLY A 520 -16.14 51.30 -16.40
C GLY A 520 -15.64 52.11 -15.20
N ASP A 521 -16.54 52.61 -14.36
CA ASP A 521 -16.22 53.15 -13.03
C ASP A 521 -15.55 52.10 -12.14
N ASP A 522 -15.04 52.54 -11.00
CA ASP A 522 -14.41 51.66 -10.02
C ASP A 522 -15.36 50.52 -9.60
N ALA A 523 -14.89 49.28 -9.77
CA ALA A 523 -15.62 48.08 -9.40
C ALA A 523 -15.30 47.73 -7.94
N HIS A 524 -16.25 48.00 -7.04
CA HIS A 524 -16.06 47.78 -5.60
C HIS A 524 -16.36 46.33 -5.23
N ALA A 525 -15.60 45.80 -4.27
CA ALA A 525 -15.56 44.38 -3.90
C ALA A 525 -15.70 43.43 -5.10
N ALA A 526 -14.87 43.64 -6.12
CA ALA A 526 -14.82 42.78 -7.28
C ALA A 526 -14.21 41.42 -6.86
N GLN A 527 -14.93 40.34 -7.14
CA GLN A 527 -14.53 38.97 -6.84
C GLN A 527 -14.74 38.07 -8.06
N LEU A 528 -14.02 36.96 -8.09
CA LEU A 528 -14.18 35.89 -9.06
C LEU A 528 -14.38 34.57 -8.32
N LEU A 529 -15.51 33.91 -8.58
CA LEU A 529 -15.78 32.55 -8.15
C LEU A 529 -15.48 31.58 -9.29
N ILE A 530 -14.67 30.56 -9.00
CA ILE A 530 -14.27 29.53 -9.95
C ILE A 530 -14.82 28.20 -9.45
N THR A 531 -15.69 27.56 -10.21
CA THR A 531 -16.22 26.23 -9.90
C THR A 531 -15.53 25.19 -10.75
N LEU A 532 -14.84 24.25 -10.10
CA LEU A 532 -14.09 23.18 -10.74
C LEU A 532 -14.93 21.88 -10.76
N PRO A 533 -14.86 21.09 -11.85
CA PRO A 533 -15.47 19.77 -11.93
C PRO A 533 -14.67 18.76 -11.11
N ASN A 534 -15.26 17.60 -10.81
CA ASN A 534 -14.62 16.54 -10.04
C ASN A 534 -13.31 15.99 -10.67
N THR A 535 -13.08 16.26 -11.96
CA THR A 535 -11.89 15.88 -12.72
C THR A 535 -10.68 16.79 -12.47
N LEU A 536 -10.88 18.00 -11.96
CA LEU A 536 -9.83 19.00 -11.70
C LEU A 536 -9.86 19.44 -10.23
N SER A 537 -8.70 19.51 -9.58
CA SER A 537 -8.59 20.02 -8.21
C SER A 537 -7.56 21.14 -8.11
N TYR A 538 -7.77 22.10 -7.20
CA TYR A 538 -6.86 23.22 -7.02
C TYR A 538 -5.51 22.77 -6.41
N ALA A 539 -4.39 23.16 -7.02
CA ALA A 539 -3.04 22.71 -6.64
C ALA A 539 -2.18 23.80 -5.96
N GLY A 540 -2.78 24.86 -5.41
CA GLY A 540 -2.06 25.99 -4.78
C GLY A 540 -1.85 25.87 -3.26
N LEU A 541 -0.79 26.51 -2.75
CA LEU A 541 -0.34 26.50 -1.35
C LEU A 541 -1.23 27.28 -0.35
N ARG A 542 -2.44 27.69 -0.74
CA ARG A 542 -3.40 28.38 0.15
C ARG A 542 -4.60 27.48 0.37
N ILE A 543 -4.95 27.33 1.65
CA ILE A 543 -6.05 26.51 2.17
C ILE A 543 -7.32 26.83 1.35
N PRO A 544 -7.84 25.90 0.53
CA PRO A 544 -9.15 26.08 -0.06
C PRO A 544 -10.23 25.95 1.03
N PRO A 545 -11.37 26.65 0.91
CA PRO A 545 -12.52 26.43 1.78
C PRO A 545 -13.09 25.02 1.60
N GLN A 546 -13.86 24.60 2.60
CA GLN A 546 -14.30 23.26 3.03
C GLN A 546 -14.70 22.16 2.00
N ASN A 547 -14.60 22.34 0.68
CA ASN A 547 -14.93 21.29 -0.30
C ASN A 547 -14.06 21.23 -1.58
N GLY A 548 -12.99 22.02 -1.72
CA GLY A 548 -12.00 21.88 -2.82
C GLY A 548 -12.49 22.09 -4.27
N SER A 549 -13.80 22.21 -4.48
CA SER A 549 -14.48 22.38 -5.77
C SER A 549 -14.70 23.85 -6.15
N GLN A 550 -14.53 24.78 -5.22
CA GLN A 550 -14.71 26.21 -5.45
C GLN A 550 -13.48 27.01 -5.01
N VAL A 551 -13.05 27.95 -5.86
CA VAL A 551 -11.96 28.89 -5.58
C VAL A 551 -12.50 30.31 -5.66
N GLU A 552 -12.38 31.06 -4.57
CA GLU A 552 -12.78 32.47 -4.49
C GLU A 552 -11.53 33.35 -4.58
N CYS A 553 -11.54 34.30 -5.53
CA CYS A 553 -10.44 35.22 -5.81
C CYS A 553 -10.90 36.67 -5.61
N ASP A 554 -10.32 37.37 -4.64
CA ASP A 554 -10.51 38.81 -4.49
C ASP A 554 -9.73 39.57 -5.59
N LEU A 555 -10.45 40.29 -6.45
CA LEU A 555 -9.87 41.05 -7.56
C LEU A 555 -9.51 42.49 -7.16
N GLY A 556 -10.19 43.05 -6.16
CA GLY A 556 -9.88 44.37 -5.63
C GLY A 556 -11.09 45.08 -5.02
N ASN A 557 -10.84 45.99 -4.09
CA ASN A 557 -11.87 46.82 -3.47
C ASN A 557 -11.39 48.28 -3.31
N PRO A 558 -11.53 49.13 -4.35
CA PRO A 558 -12.03 48.81 -5.69
C PRO A 558 -10.97 48.25 -6.66
N LEU A 559 -11.43 47.52 -7.66
CA LEU A 559 -10.72 47.34 -8.92
C LEU A 559 -10.94 48.59 -9.78
N LYS A 560 -9.87 49.38 -9.93
CA LYS A 560 -9.93 50.72 -10.53
C LYS A 560 -10.39 50.71 -11.99
N ARG A 561 -10.95 51.83 -12.44
CA ARG A 561 -11.17 52.13 -13.87
C ARG A 561 -9.89 51.91 -14.68
N ASN A 562 -10.04 51.34 -15.88
CA ASN A 562 -8.97 50.94 -16.80
C ASN A 562 -7.99 49.89 -16.26
N ALA A 563 -8.30 49.21 -15.15
CA ALA A 563 -7.45 48.16 -14.62
C ALA A 563 -7.54 46.89 -15.49
N LYS A 564 -6.37 46.24 -15.67
CA LYS A 564 -6.26 44.91 -16.28
C LYS A 564 -5.48 44.01 -15.32
N LEU A 565 -6.14 42.97 -14.85
CA LEU A 565 -5.58 41.94 -13.99
C LEU A 565 -5.35 40.67 -14.79
N LYS A 566 -4.20 40.05 -14.56
CA LYS A 566 -3.84 38.78 -15.18
C LYS A 566 -3.19 37.89 -14.13
N PHE A 567 -3.75 36.72 -13.91
CA PHE A 567 -3.24 35.73 -12.95
C PHE A 567 -3.51 34.31 -13.44
N SER A 568 -2.83 33.33 -12.84
CA SER A 568 -2.95 31.92 -13.22
C SER A 568 -3.22 31.06 -12.01
N ILE A 569 -4.10 30.08 -12.13
CA ILE A 569 -4.32 29.03 -11.13
C ILE A 569 -3.74 27.70 -11.64
N ASN A 570 -3.12 26.95 -10.73
CA ASN A 570 -2.62 25.61 -11.02
C ASN A 570 -3.70 24.59 -10.64
N LEU A 571 -4.02 23.69 -11.55
CA LEU A 571 -5.04 22.66 -11.38
C LEU A 571 -4.39 21.28 -11.52
N SER A 572 -4.59 20.41 -10.53
CA SER A 572 -4.17 19.03 -10.55
C SER A 572 -5.02 18.22 -11.52
N THR A 573 -4.37 17.35 -12.27
CA THR A 573 -4.98 16.46 -13.27
C THR A 573 -5.14 15.02 -12.76
N SER A 574 -5.00 14.80 -11.44
CA SER A 574 -5.01 13.47 -10.81
C SER A 574 -6.31 12.68 -10.98
N ASN A 575 -7.43 13.37 -11.20
CA ASN A 575 -8.77 12.75 -11.25
C ASN A 575 -9.28 12.58 -12.70
N ILE A 576 -8.45 12.84 -13.72
CA ILE A 576 -8.81 12.63 -15.12
C ILE A 576 -8.80 11.12 -15.43
N THR A 577 -9.93 10.61 -15.92
CA THR A 577 -10.09 9.21 -16.35
C THR A 577 -10.06 9.09 -17.88
N ILE A 578 -10.02 7.86 -18.42
CA ILE A 578 -10.06 7.63 -19.88
C ILE A 578 -11.39 8.04 -20.53
N GLU A 579 -12.45 8.08 -19.73
CA GLU A 579 -13.76 8.51 -20.18
C GLU A 579 -13.88 10.04 -20.24
N THR A 580 -12.92 10.77 -19.67
CA THR A 580 -12.93 12.23 -19.67
C THR A 580 -12.56 12.76 -21.06
N THR A 581 -13.55 13.32 -21.75
CA THR A 581 -13.38 13.89 -23.10
C THR A 581 -13.04 15.39 -23.08
N GLU A 582 -13.42 16.07 -22.01
CA GLU A 582 -13.36 17.52 -21.89
C GLU A 582 -13.01 17.98 -20.47
N LEU A 583 -12.35 19.13 -20.38
CA LEU A 583 -12.11 19.89 -19.16
C LEU A 583 -12.98 21.14 -19.23
N THR A 584 -13.84 21.29 -18.23
CA THR A 584 -14.70 22.46 -18.05
C THR A 584 -14.36 23.14 -16.73
N ALA A 585 -14.48 24.46 -16.64
CA ALA A 585 -14.42 25.18 -15.36
C ALA A 585 -15.29 26.44 -15.47
N ASP A 586 -16.21 26.63 -14.53
CA ASP A 586 -17.15 27.75 -14.58
C ASP A 586 -16.60 28.95 -13.82
N LEU A 587 -16.54 30.10 -14.50
CA LEU A 587 -15.97 31.35 -14.00
C LEU A 587 -17.09 32.37 -13.85
N LEU A 588 -17.37 32.81 -12.63
CA LEU A 588 -18.41 33.78 -12.31
C LEU A 588 -17.81 35.02 -11.64
N LEU A 589 -17.91 36.17 -12.30
CA LEU A 589 -17.54 37.46 -11.73
C LEU A 589 -18.66 38.00 -10.84
N SER A 590 -18.31 38.64 -9.73
CA SER A 590 -19.25 39.37 -8.88
C SER A 590 -18.66 40.71 -8.45
N THR A 591 -19.54 41.69 -8.29
CA THR A 591 -19.21 43.04 -7.83
C THR A 591 -20.44 43.65 -7.16
N ILE A 592 -20.22 44.62 -6.28
CA ILE A 592 -21.28 45.42 -5.65
C ILE A 592 -21.49 46.76 -6.36
N SER A 593 -20.76 47.02 -7.44
CA SER A 593 -21.06 48.11 -8.41
C SER A 593 -22.18 47.68 -9.36
N GLU A 594 -22.89 48.63 -9.96
CA GLU A 594 -24.01 48.33 -10.87
C GLU A 594 -23.48 47.78 -12.20
N GLN A 595 -23.80 46.52 -12.47
CA GLN A 595 -23.49 45.84 -13.71
C GLN A 595 -24.43 44.62 -13.86
N SER A 596 -25.17 44.54 -14.96
CA SER A 596 -26.18 43.49 -15.17
C SER A 596 -25.74 42.34 -16.08
N ASP A 597 -24.60 42.47 -16.76
CA ASP A 597 -24.10 41.55 -17.79
C ASP A 597 -22.98 40.60 -17.29
N LEU A 598 -23.10 40.12 -16.05
CA LEU A 598 -22.15 39.20 -15.43
C LEU A 598 -22.56 37.74 -15.61
N ASP A 599 -22.66 37.30 -16.85
CA ASP A 599 -22.98 35.90 -17.16
C ASP A 599 -21.78 34.96 -16.85
N PRO A 600 -22.04 33.73 -16.39
CA PRO A 600 -20.99 32.73 -16.18
C PRO A 600 -20.24 32.40 -17.48
N VAL A 601 -18.91 32.33 -17.40
CA VAL A 601 -18.05 31.93 -18.52
C VAL A 601 -17.47 30.55 -18.25
N THR A 602 -17.81 29.57 -19.09
CA THR A 602 -17.23 28.22 -19.00
C THR A 602 -15.92 28.15 -19.78
N ALA A 603 -14.82 27.90 -19.07
CA ALA A 603 -13.52 27.58 -19.66
C ALA A 603 -13.53 26.15 -20.19
N PHE A 604 -13.14 25.95 -21.45
CA PHE A 604 -13.23 24.65 -22.12
C PHE A 604 -11.90 24.21 -22.78
N ALA A 605 -11.51 22.96 -22.58
CA ALA A 605 -10.41 22.31 -23.30
C ALA A 605 -10.73 20.82 -23.58
N LYS A 606 -10.27 20.32 -24.72
CA LYS A 606 -10.46 18.92 -25.15
C LYS A 606 -9.34 18.03 -24.64
N VAL A 607 -9.66 16.84 -24.14
CA VAL A 607 -8.67 15.89 -23.61
C VAL A 607 -8.30 14.85 -24.66
N VAL A 608 -7.00 14.60 -24.82
CA VAL A 608 -6.44 13.54 -25.66
C VAL A 608 -5.49 12.69 -24.82
N ILE A 609 -5.67 11.36 -24.84
CA ILE A 609 -4.89 10.41 -24.03
C ILE A 609 -4.07 9.53 -24.96
N GLU A 610 -2.75 9.50 -24.75
CA GLU A 610 -1.82 8.61 -25.45
C GLU A 610 -1.54 7.38 -24.58
N LEU A 611 -1.84 6.17 -25.07
CA LEU A 611 -1.57 4.91 -24.36
C LEU A 611 -0.27 4.26 -24.90
N PRO A 612 0.84 4.22 -24.14
CA PRO A 612 2.10 3.62 -24.57
C PRO A 612 2.11 2.09 -24.37
N LEU A 613 1.22 1.38 -25.07
CA LEU A 613 1.17 -0.08 -25.06
C LEU A 613 2.23 -0.67 -26.02
N SER A 614 2.94 -1.70 -25.55
CA SER A 614 3.92 -2.43 -26.36
C SER A 614 3.80 -3.95 -26.18
N VAL A 615 3.95 -4.70 -27.26
CA VAL A 615 4.09 -6.17 -27.22
C VAL A 615 5.55 -6.52 -27.43
N SER A 616 6.01 -7.53 -26.70
CA SER A 616 7.26 -8.24 -26.96
C SER A 616 7.00 -9.73 -26.91
N GLY A 617 7.80 -10.52 -27.63
CA GLY A 617 7.64 -11.97 -27.62
C GLY A 617 8.99 -12.68 -27.70
N LEU A 618 9.06 -13.85 -27.06
CA LEU A 618 10.26 -14.69 -26.99
C LEU A 618 9.87 -16.16 -27.17
N ALA A 619 10.68 -16.92 -27.91
CA ALA A 619 10.57 -18.36 -28.04
C ALA A 619 11.69 -19.07 -27.26
N ARG A 620 11.34 -20.12 -26.51
CA ARG A 620 12.29 -20.96 -25.75
C ARG A 620 12.12 -22.43 -26.13
N PRO A 621 13.15 -23.11 -26.64
CA PRO A 621 14.40 -22.54 -27.16
C PRO A 621 14.17 -21.76 -28.47
N HIS A 622 15.04 -20.78 -28.76
CA HIS A 622 14.98 -19.99 -30.01
C HIS A 622 15.52 -20.74 -31.24
N GLN A 623 16.23 -21.86 -31.01
CA GLN A 623 16.71 -22.78 -32.03
C GLN A 623 16.09 -24.14 -31.79
N LEU A 624 15.49 -24.72 -32.83
CA LEU A 624 14.89 -26.05 -32.80
C LEU A 624 15.59 -26.95 -33.79
N PHE A 625 15.66 -28.23 -33.46
CA PHE A 625 16.15 -29.27 -34.34
C PHE A 625 15.02 -30.25 -34.65
N PHE A 626 14.92 -30.67 -35.91
CA PHE A 626 14.00 -31.73 -36.32
C PHE A 626 14.77 -32.98 -36.74
N SER A 627 14.31 -34.12 -36.25
CA SER A 627 14.86 -35.46 -36.53
C SER A 627 13.83 -36.54 -36.17
N GLY A 628 14.11 -37.80 -36.52
CA GLY A 628 13.25 -38.95 -36.24
C GLY A 628 12.71 -39.64 -37.49
N THR A 629 11.64 -40.42 -37.33
CA THR A 629 10.98 -41.16 -38.42
C THR A 629 9.64 -40.52 -38.75
N VAL A 630 9.30 -40.44 -40.03
CA VAL A 630 8.01 -39.93 -40.50
C VAL A 630 6.86 -40.77 -39.91
N ARG A 631 5.99 -40.11 -39.14
CA ARG A 631 4.74 -40.66 -38.60
C ARG A 631 3.55 -39.80 -39.06
N GLY A 632 2.49 -40.46 -39.50
CA GLY A 632 1.22 -39.80 -39.88
C GLY A 632 0.38 -39.40 -38.66
N GLU A 633 -0.56 -38.48 -38.85
CA GLU A 633 -1.40 -37.89 -37.81
C GLU A 633 -2.15 -38.93 -36.96
N SER A 634 -2.77 -39.93 -37.59
CA SER A 634 -3.53 -40.99 -36.91
C SER A 634 -2.67 -41.94 -36.07
N ALA A 635 -1.34 -41.89 -36.21
CA ALA A 635 -0.40 -42.72 -35.47
C ALA A 635 0.21 -41.99 -34.25
N MET A 636 -0.17 -40.73 -34.00
CA MET A 636 0.32 -39.96 -32.86
C MET A 636 -0.55 -40.22 -31.63
N THR A 637 0.07 -40.64 -30.53
CA THR A 637 -0.63 -41.05 -29.30
C THR A 637 -0.30 -40.18 -28.09
N SER A 638 0.86 -39.54 -28.11
CA SER A 638 1.35 -38.63 -27.07
C SER A 638 1.86 -37.31 -27.68
N LEU A 639 1.98 -36.27 -26.87
CA LEU A 639 2.60 -35.01 -27.32
C LEU A 639 4.06 -35.22 -27.72
N GLU A 640 4.76 -36.17 -27.10
CA GLU A 640 6.15 -36.50 -27.42
C GLU A 640 6.32 -37.08 -28.84
N ASP A 641 5.29 -37.69 -29.42
CA ASP A 641 5.32 -38.28 -30.77
C ASP A 641 5.35 -37.24 -31.90
N ILE A 642 5.01 -35.97 -31.61
CA ILE A 642 4.94 -34.88 -32.61
C ILE A 642 6.33 -34.35 -32.98
N GLY A 643 7.16 -34.10 -31.97
CA GLY A 643 8.48 -33.51 -32.14
C GLY A 643 8.88 -32.53 -31.04
N SER A 644 9.86 -31.69 -31.35
CA SER A 644 10.58 -30.84 -30.39
C SER A 644 9.67 -29.81 -29.72
N PRO A 645 9.70 -29.66 -28.38
CA PRO A 645 8.89 -28.68 -27.68
C PRO A 645 9.45 -27.26 -27.84
N VAL A 646 8.55 -26.28 -27.93
CA VAL A 646 8.85 -24.86 -27.99
C VAL A 646 7.79 -24.06 -27.24
N ASP A 647 8.24 -23.21 -26.33
CA ASP A 647 7.37 -22.34 -25.54
C ASP A 647 7.48 -20.90 -26.06
N PHE A 648 6.33 -20.33 -26.42
CA PHE A 648 6.23 -18.93 -26.82
C PHE A 648 5.68 -18.10 -25.66
N GLU A 649 6.40 -17.05 -25.29
CA GLU A 649 6.06 -16.12 -24.23
C GLU A 649 5.84 -14.73 -24.83
N PHE A 650 4.61 -14.23 -24.77
CA PHE A 650 4.23 -12.89 -25.22
C PHE A 650 4.01 -11.99 -24.00
N VAL A 651 4.78 -10.92 -23.90
CA VAL A 651 4.68 -9.95 -22.81
C VAL A 651 4.12 -8.64 -23.37
N VAL A 652 2.93 -8.30 -22.92
CA VAL A 652 2.34 -6.97 -23.10
C VAL A 652 2.84 -6.10 -21.96
N SER A 653 3.35 -4.90 -22.27
CA SER A 653 3.85 -3.94 -21.29
C SER A 653 3.22 -2.56 -21.52
N ASN A 654 2.79 -1.95 -20.42
CA ASN A 654 2.25 -0.60 -20.34
C ASN A 654 3.26 0.22 -19.56
N ARG A 655 3.88 1.20 -20.21
CA ARG A 655 4.85 2.09 -19.56
C ARG A 655 4.21 3.36 -19.00
N GLY A 656 2.90 3.55 -19.20
CA GLY A 656 2.10 4.65 -18.68
C GLY A 656 1.39 4.29 -17.37
N GLN A 657 0.46 5.14 -16.94
CA GLN A 657 -0.34 4.91 -15.74
C GLN A 657 -1.24 3.66 -15.89
N ALA A 658 -1.53 3.02 -14.76
CA ALA A 658 -2.42 1.86 -14.70
C ALA A 658 -3.84 2.27 -15.08
N VAL A 659 -4.38 1.63 -16.10
CA VAL A 659 -5.70 1.93 -16.64
C VAL A 659 -6.63 0.79 -16.26
N GLN A 660 -7.62 1.08 -15.43
CA GLN A 660 -8.47 0.07 -14.82
C GLN A 660 -9.55 -0.50 -15.77
N THR A 661 -9.74 0.07 -16.96
CA THR A 661 -10.82 -0.32 -17.87
C THR A 661 -10.41 -0.34 -19.35
N LEU A 662 -9.58 -1.30 -19.76
CA LEU A 662 -9.39 -1.62 -21.19
C LEU A 662 -10.36 -2.74 -21.62
N GLY A 663 -11.67 -2.59 -21.34
CA GLY A 663 -12.71 -3.57 -21.73
C GLY A 663 -12.85 -3.81 -23.26
N SER A 664 -11.97 -3.24 -24.08
CA SER A 664 -12.00 -3.29 -25.54
C SER A 664 -10.64 -3.55 -26.21
N ALA A 665 -9.59 -3.87 -25.44
CA ALA A 665 -8.26 -4.23 -25.97
C ALA A 665 -8.09 -5.75 -26.13
N PHE A 666 -7.50 -6.17 -27.24
CA PHE A 666 -7.26 -7.57 -27.57
C PHE A 666 -5.82 -7.77 -28.01
N LEU A 667 -5.16 -8.79 -27.47
CA LEU A 667 -3.89 -9.32 -28.00
C LEU A 667 -4.22 -10.35 -29.07
N ASN A 668 -3.77 -10.11 -30.31
CA ASN A 668 -3.95 -11.06 -31.41
C ASN A 668 -2.63 -11.69 -31.80
N ILE A 669 -2.61 -13.03 -31.82
CA ILE A 669 -1.44 -13.83 -32.22
C ILE A 669 -1.78 -14.56 -33.51
N MET A 670 -0.97 -14.32 -34.54
CA MET A 670 -1.03 -15.04 -35.80
C MET A 670 -0.19 -16.31 -35.68
N TRP A 671 -0.86 -17.45 -35.49
CA TRP A 671 -0.22 -18.72 -35.25
C TRP A 671 -0.03 -19.53 -36.53
N PRO A 672 1.21 -19.85 -36.97
CA PRO A 672 1.46 -20.65 -38.16
C PRO A 672 1.13 -22.12 -37.92
N TYR A 673 -0.06 -22.51 -38.34
CA TYR A 673 -0.70 -23.77 -37.98
C TYR A 673 -0.34 -24.89 -38.97
N GLU A 674 -0.49 -24.60 -40.27
CA GLU A 674 -0.22 -25.53 -41.38
C GLU A 674 0.58 -24.84 -42.49
N LEU A 675 1.30 -25.62 -43.29
CA LEU A 675 1.80 -25.19 -44.59
C LEU A 675 0.64 -24.99 -45.57
N SER A 676 0.89 -24.24 -46.64
CA SER A 676 -0.08 -24.06 -47.75
C SER A 676 -0.60 -25.37 -48.36
N ASN A 677 0.19 -26.45 -48.27
CA ASN A 677 -0.13 -27.81 -48.74
C ASN A 677 -0.95 -28.66 -47.73
N GLY A 678 -1.31 -28.13 -46.56
CA GLY A 678 -2.12 -28.80 -45.54
C GLY A 678 -1.34 -29.70 -44.57
N LYS A 679 -0.01 -29.64 -44.56
CA LYS A 679 0.83 -30.32 -43.56
C LYS A 679 1.03 -29.45 -42.31
N TRP A 680 1.12 -30.07 -41.13
CA TRP A 680 1.32 -29.39 -39.85
C TRP A 680 2.65 -28.63 -39.74
N LEU A 681 2.64 -27.45 -39.13
CA LEU A 681 3.85 -26.67 -38.78
C LEU A 681 4.11 -26.67 -37.28
N LEU A 682 3.37 -25.83 -36.54
CA LEU A 682 3.42 -25.74 -35.09
C LEU A 682 2.10 -26.22 -34.49
N TYR A 683 2.20 -27.27 -33.69
CA TYR A 683 1.09 -27.81 -32.95
C TYR A 683 0.91 -27.07 -31.62
N PRO A 684 -0.20 -26.33 -31.39
CA PRO A 684 -0.44 -25.63 -30.13
C PRO A 684 -1.03 -26.60 -29.09
N ALA A 685 -0.25 -26.93 -28.06
CA ALA A 685 -0.61 -27.94 -27.05
C ALA A 685 -1.38 -27.35 -25.86
N SER A 686 -0.95 -26.20 -25.33
CA SER A 686 -1.66 -25.51 -24.25
C SER A 686 -1.42 -24.00 -24.29
N LEU A 687 -2.41 -23.25 -23.81
CA LEU A 687 -2.35 -21.79 -23.73
C LEU A 687 -2.70 -21.37 -22.30
N LYS A 688 -1.85 -20.55 -21.68
CA LYS A 688 -2.03 -20.04 -20.32
C LYS A 688 -1.80 -18.54 -20.28
N PHE A 689 -2.81 -17.81 -19.78
CA PHE A 689 -2.73 -16.37 -19.56
C PHE A 689 -2.44 -16.08 -18.08
N GLU A 690 -1.31 -15.43 -17.79
CA GLU A 690 -0.91 -15.03 -16.45
C GLU A 690 -1.30 -13.55 -16.25
N GLY A 691 -2.42 -13.31 -15.57
CA GLY A 691 -2.94 -11.97 -15.29
C GLY A 691 -4.39 -11.95 -14.81
N HIS A 692 -5.25 -12.82 -15.37
CA HIS A 692 -6.62 -13.00 -14.89
C HIS A 692 -7.12 -14.41 -15.23
N PRO A 693 -7.53 -15.23 -14.23
CA PRO A 693 -7.77 -16.67 -14.41
C PRO A 693 -8.92 -17.04 -15.36
N ASP A 694 -9.84 -16.11 -15.66
CA ASP A 694 -11.02 -16.35 -16.51
C ASP A 694 -10.90 -15.84 -17.95
N THR A 695 -9.70 -15.42 -18.38
CA THR A 695 -9.47 -14.90 -19.74
C THR A 695 -9.41 -16.03 -20.77
N GLN A 696 -10.48 -16.23 -21.55
CA GLN A 696 -10.52 -17.22 -22.63
C GLN A 696 -10.16 -16.61 -23.99
N CYS A 697 -9.14 -17.15 -24.65
CA CYS A 697 -8.78 -16.76 -26.02
C CYS A 697 -9.63 -17.52 -27.06
N THR A 698 -10.02 -16.84 -28.13
CA THR A 698 -10.79 -17.42 -29.24
C THR A 698 -9.93 -17.59 -30.50
N PRO A 699 -10.08 -18.67 -31.29
CA PRO A 699 -10.95 -19.83 -31.09
C PRO A 699 -10.31 -20.91 -30.21
N THR A 700 -11.06 -21.47 -29.26
CA THR A 700 -10.60 -22.55 -28.38
C THR A 700 -10.45 -23.90 -29.09
N GLY A 701 -11.23 -24.14 -30.16
CA GLY A 701 -11.22 -25.39 -30.92
C GLY A 701 -9.94 -25.67 -31.73
N ALA A 702 -9.06 -24.67 -31.88
CA ALA A 702 -7.77 -24.84 -32.54
C ALA A 702 -6.64 -25.24 -31.56
N LEU A 703 -6.91 -25.27 -30.24
CA LEU A 703 -5.95 -25.68 -29.23
C LEU A 703 -6.05 -27.18 -28.99
N ASN A 704 -4.92 -27.91 -29.09
CA ASN A 704 -4.84 -29.36 -28.91
C ASN A 704 -5.98 -30.15 -29.60
N PRO A 705 -6.17 -30.00 -30.92
CA PRO A 705 -7.27 -30.61 -31.67
C PRO A 705 -7.28 -32.15 -31.60
N LEU A 706 -6.10 -32.76 -31.46
CA LEU A 706 -5.92 -34.22 -31.34
C LEU A 706 -6.11 -34.72 -29.89
N LYS A 707 -6.34 -33.83 -28.93
CA LYS A 707 -6.56 -34.13 -27.49
C LYS A 707 -5.45 -35.01 -26.90
N LEU A 708 -4.21 -34.74 -27.28
CA LEU A 708 -3.04 -35.49 -26.82
C LEU A 708 -2.63 -35.00 -25.42
N GLN A 709 -2.19 -35.93 -24.57
CA GLN A 709 -1.72 -35.65 -23.21
C GLN A 709 -0.20 -35.78 -23.13
N SER A 710 0.42 -35.05 -22.19
CA SER A 710 1.82 -35.23 -21.85
C SER A 710 1.96 -36.42 -20.90
N SER A 711 2.94 -37.29 -21.15
CA SER A 711 3.29 -38.35 -20.20
C SER A 711 3.88 -37.73 -18.92
N SER A 712 3.42 -38.19 -17.75
CA SER A 712 3.72 -37.66 -16.39
C SER A 712 5.22 -37.47 -16.08
N PRO A 713 5.58 -36.60 -15.10
CA PRO A 713 6.94 -36.09 -14.92
C PRO A 713 7.87 -37.13 -14.27
N ALA A 714 8.66 -37.82 -15.08
CA ALA A 714 9.88 -38.46 -14.62
C ALA A 714 11.03 -37.46 -14.74
N HIS A 715 11.82 -37.32 -13.67
CA HIS A 715 13.02 -36.49 -13.59
C HIS A 715 13.86 -36.49 -14.89
N HIS A 716 13.74 -35.45 -15.70
CA HIS A 716 14.73 -35.16 -16.71
C HIS A 716 15.83 -34.31 -16.07
N VAL A 717 16.89 -35.02 -15.69
CA VAL A 717 18.20 -34.44 -15.42
C VAL A 717 18.63 -33.67 -16.67
N VAL A 718 18.60 -32.35 -16.61
CA VAL A 718 19.28 -31.50 -17.58
C VAL A 718 20.77 -31.71 -17.38
N SER A 719 21.37 -32.52 -18.25
CA SER A 719 22.82 -32.55 -18.41
C SER A 719 23.23 -31.21 -19.03
N GLU A 720 23.88 -30.34 -18.26
CA GLU A 720 24.63 -29.21 -18.79
C GLU A 720 25.74 -29.72 -19.73
N GLY A 721 25.41 -29.83 -21.01
CA GLY A 721 26.39 -29.98 -22.08
C GLY A 721 27.15 -28.67 -22.22
N LYS A 722 28.39 -28.65 -21.73
CA LYS A 722 29.37 -27.58 -21.95
C LYS A 722 29.32 -27.07 -23.39
N LEU A 723 29.02 -25.78 -23.54
CA LEU A 723 29.20 -25.04 -24.78
C LEU A 723 30.70 -25.05 -25.13
N MET A 724 31.09 -25.91 -26.07
CA MET A 724 32.41 -25.86 -26.68
C MET A 724 32.36 -24.83 -27.81
N GLN A 725 32.97 -23.65 -27.59
CA GLN A 725 33.17 -22.65 -28.63
C GLN A 725 34.00 -23.25 -29.77
N LEU A 726 33.35 -23.58 -30.89
CA LEU A 726 34.07 -23.87 -32.13
C LEU A 726 34.42 -22.55 -32.82
N GLN A 727 35.67 -22.11 -32.64
CA GLN A 727 36.28 -21.09 -33.49
C GLN A 727 36.32 -21.62 -34.93
N ARG A 728 35.52 -21.03 -35.82
CA ARG A 728 35.63 -21.25 -37.26
C ARG A 728 36.79 -20.41 -37.78
N LYS A 729 37.91 -21.06 -38.06
CA LYS A 729 39.07 -20.49 -38.74
C LYS A 729 38.91 -20.70 -40.25
N ASP A 730 39.28 -19.69 -41.01
CA ASP A 730 39.13 -19.58 -42.46
C ASP A 730 39.58 -20.82 -43.24
N SER A 731 38.71 -21.30 -44.12
CA SER A 731 39.09 -22.02 -45.33
C SER A 731 38.21 -21.55 -46.49
N THR A 732 38.84 -20.86 -47.43
CA THR A 732 38.32 -20.47 -48.73
C THR A 732 37.66 -21.63 -49.47
N CYS A 733 36.37 -21.50 -49.79
CA CYS A 733 35.76 -22.19 -50.93
C CYS A 733 35.18 -21.14 -51.88
N ILE A 734 35.79 -21.07 -53.06
CA ILE A 734 35.41 -20.24 -54.19
C ILE A 734 34.34 -21.04 -54.97
N SER A 735 33.08 -20.59 -54.93
CA SER A 735 32.07 -20.64 -56.00
C SER A 735 30.66 -20.44 -55.41
N LEU A 736 29.84 -19.64 -56.08
CA LEU A 736 28.48 -19.21 -55.73
C LEU A 736 27.60 -20.28 -55.06
N CYS A 737 27.15 -20.01 -53.84
CA CYS A 737 25.90 -20.51 -53.28
C CYS A 737 25.39 -19.51 -52.23
N LEU A 738 24.55 -18.58 -52.69
CA LEU A 738 23.62 -17.84 -51.82
C LEU A 738 22.63 -18.86 -51.25
N TRP A 739 22.62 -19.09 -49.94
CA TRP A 739 21.49 -19.74 -49.27
C TRP A 739 21.01 -18.83 -48.16
N LEU A 740 20.04 -17.99 -48.49
CA LEU A 740 19.22 -17.31 -47.49
C LEU A 740 18.33 -18.36 -46.80
N PRO A 741 18.10 -18.26 -45.48
CA PRO A 741 17.11 -19.11 -44.83
C PRO A 741 15.74 -18.93 -45.49
N GLN A 742 15.06 -20.04 -45.75
CA GLN A 742 13.69 -19.98 -46.24
C GLN A 742 12.80 -19.46 -45.09
N ARG A 743 12.04 -18.40 -45.37
CA ARG A 743 11.25 -17.67 -44.37
C ARG A 743 9.78 -18.00 -44.53
N ASP A 744 9.20 -18.63 -43.51
CA ASP A 744 7.77 -18.92 -43.48
C ASP A 744 7.01 -17.93 -42.58
N ASP A 745 6.06 -17.21 -43.17
CA ASP A 745 5.29 -16.14 -42.52
C ASP A 745 3.83 -16.17 -43.01
N CYS A 746 2.91 -15.99 -42.06
CA CYS A 746 1.47 -15.89 -42.31
C CYS A 746 1.10 -14.78 -43.31
N LEU A 747 1.82 -13.65 -43.29
CA LEU A 747 1.54 -12.51 -44.17
C LEU A 747 2.08 -12.70 -45.60
N LEU A 748 3.09 -13.56 -45.76
CA LEU A 748 3.65 -13.91 -47.07
C LEU A 748 2.85 -15.05 -47.75
N GLY A 749 1.87 -15.63 -47.06
CA GLY A 749 0.97 -16.66 -47.58
C GLY A 749 1.61 -18.05 -47.69
N SER A 750 2.81 -18.27 -47.14
CA SER A 750 3.49 -19.56 -47.19
C SER A 750 2.92 -20.56 -46.16
N ALA A 751 2.36 -20.05 -45.07
CA ALA A 751 1.67 -20.82 -44.02
C ALA A 751 0.20 -20.39 -43.86
N ARG A 752 -0.69 -21.36 -43.58
CA ARG A 752 -2.07 -21.14 -43.13
C ARG A 752 -2.07 -20.93 -41.62
N CYS A 753 -2.56 -19.77 -41.20
CA CYS A 753 -2.47 -19.35 -39.82
C CYS A 753 -3.83 -19.24 -39.14
N VAL A 754 -3.85 -19.52 -37.84
CA VAL A 754 -4.99 -19.34 -36.96
C VAL A 754 -4.77 -18.08 -36.13
N LEU A 755 -5.80 -17.25 -35.99
CA LEU A 755 -5.74 -16.05 -35.15
C LEU A 755 -6.23 -16.38 -33.74
N PHE A 756 -5.34 -16.36 -32.76
CA PHE A 756 -5.72 -16.38 -31.35
C PHE A 756 -5.96 -14.97 -30.86
N GLN A 757 -7.20 -14.65 -30.53
CA GLN A 757 -7.62 -13.35 -29.99
C GLN A 757 -7.90 -13.49 -28.49
N CYS A 758 -7.11 -12.80 -27.67
CA CYS A 758 -7.18 -12.84 -26.20
C CYS A 758 -7.58 -11.46 -25.65
N PRO A 759 -8.69 -11.33 -24.89
CA PRO A 759 -9.10 -10.04 -24.32
C PRO A 759 -8.20 -9.61 -23.15
N LEU A 760 -7.95 -8.30 -23.01
CA LEU A 760 -7.10 -7.72 -21.96
C LEU A 760 -7.96 -6.89 -20.98
N HIS A 761 -8.44 -7.50 -19.89
CA HIS A 761 -9.49 -6.91 -19.03
C HIS A 761 -9.02 -5.82 -18.04
N SER A 762 -7.83 -5.92 -17.44
CA SER A 762 -7.26 -4.87 -16.57
C SER A 762 -5.75 -5.01 -16.48
N PHE A 763 -5.03 -3.89 -16.40
CA PHE A 763 -3.59 -3.94 -16.50
C PHE A 763 -2.81 -2.87 -15.75
N SER A 764 -2.07 -3.29 -14.72
CA SER A 764 -1.25 -2.44 -13.86
C SER A 764 0.27 -2.53 -14.08
N GLY A 765 0.76 -3.28 -15.08
CA GLY A 765 2.21 -3.40 -15.33
C GLY A 765 2.68 -4.25 -16.53
N GLN A 766 2.72 -5.59 -16.36
CA GLN A 766 3.16 -6.58 -17.37
C GLN A 766 2.22 -7.80 -17.44
N ALA A 767 1.77 -8.20 -18.64
CA ALA A 767 0.78 -9.27 -18.85
C ALA A 767 1.43 -10.30 -19.74
N VAL A 768 1.40 -11.56 -19.30
CA VAL A 768 2.19 -12.62 -19.92
C VAL A 768 1.27 -13.71 -20.42
N LEU A 769 1.35 -13.97 -21.72
CA LEU A 769 0.65 -15.08 -22.38
C LEU A 769 1.67 -16.13 -22.81
N LYS A 770 1.50 -17.36 -22.32
CA LYS A 770 2.36 -18.51 -22.64
C LYS A 770 1.61 -19.50 -23.52
N ILE A 771 2.21 -19.85 -24.65
CA ILE A 771 1.71 -20.88 -25.56
C ILE A 771 2.77 -21.98 -25.65
N ASN A 772 2.44 -23.16 -25.15
CA ASN A 772 3.28 -24.34 -25.27
C ASN A 772 2.93 -25.02 -26.58
N ALA A 773 3.94 -25.24 -27.41
CA ALA A 773 3.78 -25.82 -28.73
C ALA A 773 4.84 -26.87 -29.03
N ARG A 774 4.61 -27.62 -30.12
CA ARG A 774 5.58 -28.59 -30.65
C ARG A 774 5.77 -28.42 -32.14
N LEU A 775 7.02 -28.56 -32.56
CA LEU A 775 7.40 -28.63 -33.96
C LEU A 775 6.99 -29.99 -34.53
N TRP A 776 6.33 -30.00 -35.69
CA TRP A 776 5.88 -31.25 -36.30
C TRP A 776 6.99 -31.91 -37.14
N ASN A 777 7.84 -32.72 -36.51
CA ASN A 777 9.07 -33.24 -37.13
C ASN A 777 8.81 -33.98 -38.46
N SER A 778 7.75 -34.79 -38.57
CA SER A 778 7.44 -35.53 -39.80
C SER A 778 7.29 -34.63 -41.04
N SER A 779 6.65 -33.48 -40.88
CA SER A 779 6.41 -32.53 -41.98
C SER A 779 7.71 -31.82 -42.37
N PHE A 780 8.56 -31.52 -41.40
CA PHE A 780 9.87 -30.92 -41.64
C PHE A 780 10.86 -31.88 -42.31
N ILE A 781 10.83 -33.16 -41.95
CA ILE A 781 11.64 -34.19 -42.61
C ILE A 781 11.20 -34.37 -44.07
N GLU A 782 9.91 -34.33 -44.37
CA GLU A 782 9.42 -34.53 -45.73
C GLU A 782 9.62 -33.33 -46.65
N GLU A 783 9.34 -32.12 -46.16
CA GLU A 783 9.32 -30.91 -47.00
C GLU A 783 10.64 -30.14 -46.98
N PHE A 784 11.40 -30.21 -45.88
CA PHE A 784 12.57 -29.33 -45.65
C PHE A 784 13.89 -30.09 -45.44
N ALA A 785 13.97 -31.39 -45.74
CA ALA A 785 15.21 -32.17 -45.61
C ALA A 785 16.41 -31.63 -46.41
N ALA A 786 16.16 -30.88 -47.50
CA ALA A 786 17.21 -30.28 -48.33
C ALA A 786 17.64 -28.87 -47.86
N VAL A 787 16.97 -28.29 -46.86
CA VAL A 787 17.20 -26.91 -46.39
C VAL A 787 18.14 -26.91 -45.18
N SER A 788 19.13 -26.01 -45.19
CA SER A 788 20.15 -25.92 -44.13
C SER A 788 19.67 -25.17 -42.87
N ALA A 789 18.73 -24.24 -43.03
CA ALA A 789 18.10 -23.50 -41.94
C ALA A 789 16.75 -22.90 -42.40
N LEU A 790 15.72 -23.00 -41.56
CA LEU A 790 14.42 -22.37 -41.76
C LEU A 790 14.19 -21.31 -40.68
N GLU A 791 13.64 -20.15 -41.05
CA GLU A 791 13.19 -19.12 -40.12
C GLU A 791 11.66 -19.10 -40.10
N LEU A 792 11.07 -19.47 -38.96
CA LEU A 792 9.63 -19.42 -38.71
C LEU A 792 9.28 -18.18 -37.89
N LEU A 793 8.31 -17.39 -38.36
CA LEU A 793 7.92 -16.14 -37.70
C LEU A 793 6.50 -16.22 -37.12
N VAL A 794 6.38 -16.00 -35.80
CA VAL A 794 5.08 -15.83 -35.12
C VAL A 794 4.86 -14.36 -34.80
N ARG A 795 3.77 -13.77 -35.28
CA ARG A 795 3.47 -12.33 -35.10
C ARG A 795 2.39 -12.11 -34.04
N ALA A 796 2.57 -11.07 -33.24
CA ALA A 796 1.58 -10.62 -32.25
C ALA A 796 1.37 -9.11 -32.34
N ASN A 797 0.12 -8.67 -32.30
CA ASN A 797 -0.25 -7.26 -32.25
C ASN A 797 -1.36 -7.02 -31.23
N ILE A 798 -1.56 -5.76 -30.86
CA ILE A 798 -2.68 -5.35 -29.99
C ILE A 798 -3.69 -4.60 -30.85
N THR A 799 -4.98 -4.87 -30.67
CA THR A 799 -6.07 -4.08 -31.26
C THR A 799 -6.95 -3.52 -30.15
N VAL A 800 -7.36 -2.25 -30.26
CA VAL A 800 -8.25 -1.61 -29.30
C VAL A 800 -9.51 -1.15 -30.04
N LYS A 801 -10.68 -1.64 -29.63
CA LYS A 801 -11.97 -1.16 -30.13
C LYS A 801 -12.39 0.09 -29.33
N SER A 802 -11.86 1.26 -29.67
CA SER A 802 -12.20 2.54 -29.02
C SER A 802 -12.29 3.71 -30.01
N SER A 803 -12.92 4.81 -29.60
CA SER A 803 -13.07 6.09 -30.31
C SER A 803 -11.80 6.97 -30.27
N ILE A 804 -10.71 6.50 -29.69
CA ILE A 804 -9.42 7.21 -29.55
C ILE A 804 -8.73 7.30 -30.93
N LYS A 805 -8.53 8.52 -31.44
CA LYS A 805 -8.04 8.77 -32.81
C LYS A 805 -6.52 8.69 -33.02
N HIS A 806 -5.71 8.64 -31.94
CA HIS A 806 -4.24 8.58 -32.03
C HIS A 806 -3.68 7.48 -31.12
N LEU A 807 -3.83 6.23 -31.54
CA LEU A 807 -3.27 5.06 -30.85
C LEU A 807 -1.99 4.62 -31.57
N LEU A 808 -0.83 4.75 -30.92
CA LEU A 808 0.45 4.27 -31.46
C LEU A 808 0.77 2.88 -30.87
N LEU A 809 0.62 1.83 -31.68
CA LEU A 809 0.86 0.44 -31.26
C LEU A 809 2.19 -0.07 -31.83
N LYS A 810 2.94 -0.81 -31.02
CA LYS A 810 4.15 -1.53 -31.45
C LYS A 810 3.89 -3.03 -31.51
N ASP A 811 4.01 -3.59 -32.70
CA ASP A 811 3.85 -5.02 -32.96
C ASP A 811 5.10 -5.82 -32.59
N ALA A 812 4.91 -7.09 -32.22
CA ALA A 812 6.00 -8.04 -31.99
C ALA A 812 6.05 -9.10 -33.10
N ALA A 813 7.26 -9.47 -33.51
CA ALA A 813 7.51 -10.61 -34.38
C ALA A 813 8.58 -11.48 -33.72
N VAL A 814 8.25 -12.76 -33.48
CA VAL A 814 9.10 -13.72 -32.78
C VAL A 814 9.67 -14.70 -33.80
N PRO A 815 10.96 -14.60 -34.15
CA PRO A 815 11.61 -15.55 -35.06
C PRO A 815 12.08 -16.80 -34.31
N VAL A 816 11.90 -17.96 -34.92
CA VAL A 816 12.40 -19.27 -34.46
C VAL A 816 13.22 -19.88 -35.58
N MET A 817 14.47 -20.22 -35.27
CA MET A 817 15.38 -20.85 -36.24
C MET A 817 15.29 -22.36 -36.12
N ILE A 818 15.03 -23.05 -37.22
CA ILE A 818 14.85 -24.49 -37.26
C ILE A 818 15.93 -25.11 -38.14
N TYR A 819 16.63 -26.11 -37.62
CA TYR A 819 17.74 -26.77 -38.29
C TYR A 819 17.50 -28.29 -38.38
N PRO A 820 17.98 -28.96 -39.45
CA PRO A 820 18.12 -30.41 -39.40
C PRO A 820 19.17 -30.78 -38.35
N GLU A 821 18.90 -31.77 -37.51
CA GLU A 821 19.88 -32.24 -36.53
C GLU A 821 21.12 -32.79 -37.26
N PRO A 822 22.34 -32.28 -36.99
CA PRO A 822 23.54 -32.78 -37.64
C PRO A 822 23.79 -34.22 -37.19
N GLY A 823 23.62 -35.17 -38.11
CA GLY A 823 24.04 -36.55 -37.89
C GLY A 823 25.53 -36.60 -37.55
N LEU A 824 25.87 -37.36 -36.51
CA LEU A 824 27.24 -37.74 -36.17
C LEU A 824 27.93 -38.39 -37.38
N ALA A 825 28.57 -37.59 -38.23
CA ALA A 825 29.31 -38.04 -39.40
C ALA A 825 30.79 -37.68 -39.24
N ASP A 826 31.57 -38.75 -39.08
CA ASP A 826 33.00 -38.93 -39.36
C ASP A 826 34.06 -38.25 -38.49
N GLN A 827 34.50 -39.02 -37.50
CA GLN A 827 35.78 -38.92 -36.81
C GLN A 827 36.96 -39.22 -37.78
N TYR A 828 37.54 -38.20 -38.39
CA TYR A 828 38.75 -38.34 -39.22
C TYR A 828 40.04 -38.31 -38.40
N TRP A 829 40.78 -39.42 -38.39
CA TRP A 829 42.15 -39.51 -37.85
C TRP A 829 43.18 -39.04 -38.89
N ILE A 830 44.05 -38.08 -38.54
CA ILE A 830 45.12 -37.60 -39.42
C ILE A 830 46.27 -38.63 -39.44
N PRO A 831 46.75 -39.08 -40.62
CA PRO A 831 47.83 -40.05 -40.71
C PRO A 831 49.16 -39.53 -40.15
N TRP A 832 49.83 -40.35 -39.33
CA TRP A 832 51.05 -39.98 -38.59
C TRP A 832 52.23 -39.50 -39.45
N TRP A 833 52.29 -39.90 -40.72
CA TRP A 833 53.35 -39.47 -41.63
C TRP A 833 53.31 -37.96 -41.94
N ILE A 834 52.14 -37.31 -41.85
CA ILE A 834 52.02 -35.86 -42.01
C ILE A 834 52.71 -35.12 -40.85
N ILE A 835 52.59 -35.66 -39.64
CA ILE A 835 53.27 -35.13 -38.44
C ILE A 835 54.78 -35.30 -38.58
N LEU A 836 55.24 -36.44 -39.10
CA LEU A 836 56.67 -36.71 -39.33
C LEU A 836 57.29 -35.71 -40.34
N ILE A 837 56.59 -35.43 -41.44
CA ILE A 837 57.05 -34.46 -42.46
C ILE A 837 57.11 -33.05 -41.88
N ALA A 838 56.12 -32.66 -41.09
CA ALA A 838 56.10 -31.34 -40.43
C ALA A 838 57.26 -31.16 -39.46
N ILE A 839 57.62 -32.20 -38.69
CA ILE A 839 58.76 -32.17 -37.78
C ILE A 839 60.08 -32.05 -38.55
N LEU A 840 60.27 -32.83 -39.63
CA LEU A 840 61.47 -32.75 -40.46
C LEU A 840 61.63 -31.38 -41.13
N ALA A 841 60.54 -30.81 -41.65
CA ALA A 841 60.53 -29.46 -42.22
C ALA A 841 60.85 -28.40 -41.16
N GLY A 842 60.31 -28.53 -39.95
CA GLY A 842 60.58 -27.64 -38.83
C GLY A 842 62.05 -27.66 -38.40
N ILE A 843 62.67 -28.84 -38.32
CA ILE A 843 64.09 -28.98 -37.98
C ILE A 843 64.98 -28.38 -39.09
N LEU A 844 64.62 -28.59 -40.35
CA LEU A 844 65.35 -28.01 -41.47
C LEU A 844 65.29 -26.47 -41.46
N LEU A 845 64.13 -25.91 -41.15
CA LEU A 845 63.97 -24.46 -41.03
C LEU A 845 64.73 -23.89 -39.82
N LEU A 846 64.69 -24.59 -38.67
CA LEU A 846 65.42 -24.19 -37.47
C LEU A 846 66.94 -24.19 -37.69
N THR A 847 67.47 -25.23 -38.33
CA THR A 847 68.92 -25.33 -38.61
C THR A 847 69.39 -24.24 -39.56
N LEU A 848 68.59 -23.91 -40.59
CA LEU A 848 68.88 -22.80 -41.51
C LEU A 848 68.89 -21.45 -40.78
N LEU A 849 67.95 -21.25 -39.86
CA LEU A 849 67.84 -20.04 -39.05
C LEU A 849 69.00 -19.89 -38.05
N VAL A 850 69.43 -20.98 -37.41
CA VAL A 850 70.63 -20.99 -36.55
C VAL A 850 71.89 -20.68 -37.36
N CYS A 851 72.01 -21.21 -38.58
CA CYS A 851 73.14 -20.93 -39.46
C CYS A 851 73.20 -19.46 -39.88
N LEU A 852 72.04 -18.85 -40.18
CA LEU A 852 71.91 -17.41 -40.45
C LEU A 852 72.30 -16.57 -39.22
N LEU A 853 71.78 -16.90 -38.03
CA LEU A 853 72.10 -16.19 -36.79
C LEU A 853 73.58 -16.33 -36.39
N TRP A 854 74.21 -17.46 -36.69
CA TRP A 854 75.65 -17.65 -36.48
C TRP A 854 76.50 -16.82 -37.45
N LYS A 855 76.13 -16.75 -38.74
CA LYS A 855 76.81 -15.87 -39.73
C LYS A 855 76.58 -14.39 -39.44
N CYS A 856 75.45 -14.01 -38.85
CA CYS A 856 75.14 -12.65 -38.42
C CYS A 856 75.80 -12.26 -37.07
N GLY A 857 76.68 -13.09 -36.52
CA GLY A 857 77.52 -12.72 -35.36
C GLY A 857 76.80 -12.69 -34.01
N PHE A 858 75.57 -13.21 -33.92
CA PHE A 858 74.72 -13.14 -32.72
C PHE A 858 75.25 -13.96 -31.53
N PHE A 859 76.03 -15.02 -31.77
CA PHE A 859 76.50 -15.95 -30.72
C PHE A 859 77.89 -15.63 -30.14
N ARG A 860 78.44 -14.42 -30.33
CA ARG A 860 79.64 -13.97 -29.62
C ARG A 860 79.27 -13.09 -28.43
N ARG A 861 79.17 -13.68 -27.23
CA ARG A 861 79.07 -12.93 -25.96
C ARG A 861 80.39 -12.95 -25.18
N ALA A 862 80.76 -11.77 -24.72
CA ALA A 862 81.93 -11.47 -23.90
C ALA A 862 81.76 -11.97 -22.46
N HIS A 863 82.84 -12.53 -21.91
CA HIS A 863 82.97 -12.93 -20.51
C HIS A 863 83.12 -11.71 -19.60
N TYR A 864 82.27 -11.58 -18.58
CA TYR A 864 82.52 -10.76 -17.40
C TYR A 864 82.51 -11.69 -16.17
N LYS A 865 83.63 -11.76 -15.46
CA LYS A 865 83.76 -12.47 -14.17
C LYS A 865 83.43 -11.48 -13.07
N ASP A 866 82.50 -11.83 -12.18
CA ASP A 866 82.49 -11.26 -10.84
C ASP A 866 81.96 -12.25 -9.78
N LYS A 867 82.51 -12.07 -8.59
CA LYS A 867 82.58 -12.98 -7.43
C LYS A 867 81.23 -13.20 -6.73
N LEU A 868 81.02 -14.42 -6.24
CA LEU A 868 79.97 -14.80 -5.27
C LEU A 868 80.57 -14.96 -3.86
N PRO A 869 79.80 -14.65 -2.81
CA PRO A 869 79.79 -15.43 -1.58
C PRO A 869 78.45 -16.18 -1.39
N GLN A 870 78.56 -17.43 -0.91
CA GLN A 870 77.50 -18.38 -0.59
C GLN A 870 77.25 -18.45 0.93
N TYR A 871 75.99 -18.46 1.39
CA TYR A 871 75.57 -19.05 2.69
C TYR A 871 74.09 -19.51 2.55
N HIS A 872 73.79 -20.81 2.44
CA HIS A 872 73.43 -21.80 3.47
C HIS A 872 72.20 -21.48 4.35
N ALA A 873 71.17 -22.32 4.21
CA ALA A 873 69.97 -22.38 5.05
C ALA A 873 70.22 -23.09 6.38
N VAL A 874 69.62 -22.61 7.48
CA VAL A 874 69.58 -23.29 8.78
C VAL A 874 68.19 -23.16 9.43
N LYS A 875 67.76 -24.30 10.00
CA LYS A 875 66.55 -24.61 10.79
C LYS A 875 66.15 -23.59 11.86
N ILE A 876 64.84 -23.42 12.06
CA ILE A 876 64.24 -22.91 13.31
C ILE A 876 63.40 -24.03 13.98
N PRO A 877 63.64 -24.38 15.26
CA PRO A 877 62.89 -25.38 16.02
C PRO A 877 61.50 -24.91 16.47
N ARG A 878 60.63 -25.89 16.77
CA ARG A 878 59.35 -25.74 17.47
C ARG A 878 59.58 -25.33 18.92
N GLU A 879 59.38 -24.06 19.24
CA GLU A 879 58.99 -23.55 20.56
C GLU A 879 58.84 -22.04 20.38
N ASP A 880 57.61 -21.62 20.07
CA ASP A 880 57.03 -20.28 20.28
C ASP A 880 55.74 -20.17 19.45
N ARG A 881 54.71 -20.89 19.91
CA ARG A 881 53.31 -20.55 19.59
C ARG A 881 52.88 -19.47 20.58
N PRO A 882 52.10 -18.49 20.10
CA PRO A 882 50.82 -18.28 20.75
C PRO A 882 49.66 -18.33 19.75
N GLN A 883 48.61 -19.02 20.20
CA GLN A 883 47.25 -18.95 19.67
C GLN A 883 46.74 -17.51 19.75
N PHE A 884 45.97 -17.07 18.75
CA PHE A 884 45.04 -15.96 18.93
C PHE A 884 43.62 -16.40 18.58
N GLN A 885 42.82 -16.44 19.64
CA GLN A 885 41.37 -16.55 19.66
C GLN A 885 40.73 -15.19 19.33
N THR A 886 39.59 -15.27 18.64
CA THR A 886 38.37 -14.43 18.72
C THR A 886 38.44 -13.09 19.47
N GLU A 887 38.09 -11.98 18.81
CA GLU A 887 36.74 -11.37 18.82
C GLU A 887 36.70 -10.00 18.11
N LYS A 888 35.57 -9.80 17.41
CA LYS A 888 34.72 -8.60 17.29
C LYS A 888 35.22 -7.24 16.77
N SER A 889 34.33 -6.74 15.89
CA SER A 889 33.88 -5.35 15.72
C SER A 889 34.58 -4.51 14.67
N GLY A 890 33.77 -3.73 13.94
CA GLY A 890 34.24 -2.49 13.33
C GLY A 890 33.97 -2.30 11.84
N VAL A 891 32.70 -2.14 11.49
CA VAL A 891 32.19 -1.07 10.61
C VAL A 891 32.94 -0.83 9.28
N VAL A 892 32.31 -1.25 8.19
CA VAL A 892 32.57 -0.76 6.84
C VAL A 892 31.84 0.57 6.66
N HIS A 893 32.59 1.67 6.51
CA HIS A 893 32.09 2.86 5.84
C HIS A 893 32.86 3.15 4.57
N LYS A 894 32.06 3.21 3.50
CA LYS A 894 32.31 3.62 2.13
C LYS A 894 32.91 5.03 2.09
N LYS A 895 34.02 5.23 1.37
CA LYS A 895 34.58 6.55 1.09
C LYS A 895 34.21 6.95 -0.34
N GLU A 896 33.61 8.12 -0.44
CA GLU A 896 33.15 8.80 -1.65
C GLU A 896 34.34 9.22 -2.52
N TRP A 897 34.18 9.10 -3.84
CA TRP A 897 35.06 9.76 -4.79
C TRP A 897 34.32 10.93 -5.41
N ALA A 898 34.75 12.14 -5.04
CA ALA A 898 34.50 13.36 -5.77
C ALA A 898 35.50 13.44 -6.94
N THR A 899 35.02 13.83 -8.12
CA THR A 899 35.87 14.26 -9.24
C THR A 899 35.49 15.68 -9.60
N HIS A 900 36.48 16.57 -9.63
CA HIS A 900 36.30 17.87 -10.25
C HIS A 900 37.63 18.50 -10.72
N TRP A 901 37.58 18.96 -11.98
CA TRP A 901 38.44 19.94 -12.71
C TRP A 901 39.86 19.49 -13.12
N SER A 902 40.44 19.89 -14.27
CA SER A 902 40.12 20.99 -15.21
C SER A 902 40.85 20.82 -16.56
N ASP A 903 40.37 21.61 -17.53
CA ASP A 903 40.80 21.84 -18.92
C ASP A 903 42.30 21.93 -19.23
N GLY A 904 42.61 21.58 -20.48
CA GLY A 904 43.87 21.87 -21.18
C GLY A 904 43.71 21.80 -22.70
N THR A 905 43.39 22.94 -23.30
CA THR A 905 43.71 23.43 -24.65
C THR A 905 44.41 22.48 -25.65
N LEU A 906 43.75 22.16 -26.77
CA LEU A 906 44.04 22.65 -28.14
C LEU A 906 42.98 22.16 -29.12
#